data_AF-A0A651G9C9-F1
#
_entry.id   AF-A0A651G9C9-F1
#
_cell.length_a   1.000
_cell.length_b   1.000
_cell.length_c   1.000
_cell.angle_alpha   90.00
_cell.angle_beta   90.00
_cell.angle_gamma   90.00
#
_symmetry.space_group_name_H-M   'P 1'
#
loop_
_entity.id
_entity.type
_entity.pdbx_description
1 polymer ?
#
loop_
_entity_poly.entity_id
_entity_poly.type
_entity_poly.pdbx_seq_one_letter_code
_entity_poly.pdbx_strand_id
1 'polypeptide(L)'
;MTALRIDGKAVSDQRRHSLSDDVAELRTQGIMPCLVAVGLGSDHGWEVYTRNQERACATVGIRYWRENIAADAGQDDLAALLEGLNTDPQVHGIIVQSPLPEGLDERAAQALLAPDKDVEAVNPANLGLVLQGRAVVAPCTARSAVALAEHHLGDLRGVDAVVVGASVIVGRPLAELLLSAGATVSVCHIDTQDLASYTRNADLLIVAVGKAGLITPDLVKPGATVIDVGINRINDSQGRSKTVGDVDPAVAEVAGALSPVPGGVGAMTTTILLEATVAAARRARHQPQAVGAAGMARMLGEAGAQLPPELLERLSRMLSAHVVGGAHAWSAGSPLARRLGHRLVVLDGAVGTELQAAGITTVPLAKANVEHPDSVLAVHRAYVEAGAGAITTNTFCCNRFTFAGDREAAIRCAQVGVRLARQAAAGRVPVLASLGPLGPSVLASHSLRHSTTDTIDEATARAAVSEVAHAMADAGADGFIIETMPSTREAVVQVEACRQVGDLPILVSRAMQRVDEDELRDFAHAMQEAGVAAIGVNCAGGPRRLLPVVQALATMTSLPVFALPNAGFPTRDGHGHLHYHLHSDYLLRYTQAYIDAGAALVGGCCGVGPEHIRAMAQRFAQSPLKRPTTARPKRSASTSVLRPDPFLQHLRSDQTTICAMVPGRLPVSVIEDSASRLAEHGCDAIGILAGWPGSGGNGGHLAARLRRVADTCQRPAILEIPAAAIDVAAAETALHAAHDLGVRHLLIDGGVFSSLVESPGRGVDPIHLLALIADGNRGYDLRGVRLDEPWSFTVGVRLPADALTSADAMEQAGADYISIQPIYDRQAYRQAMHDVAESACTIPIMAEILVLPDAETADELNYELPVLSVPQRLRDRLAENPDEDVAGVLRFLQHWRQRLSGVILLLPDERTAQAEAVLRGIRKEEARP
;
A
#
# COMPACT_ATOMS: atom_id res chain seq x y z
N MET A 1 -30.11 32.75 22.13
CA MET A 1 -29.08 32.33 23.12
C MET A 1 -27.79 33.01 22.70
N THR A 2 -26.97 33.50 23.62
CA THR A 2 -25.68 34.13 23.26
C THR A 2 -24.61 33.06 23.09
N ALA A 3 -23.82 33.14 22.02
CA ALA A 3 -22.77 32.18 21.67
C ALA A 3 -21.73 32.05 22.78
N LEU A 4 -21.23 30.83 22.99
CA LEU A 4 -20.09 30.58 23.86
C LEU A 4 -18.83 31.23 23.28
N ARG A 5 -18.11 32.00 24.11
CA ARG A 5 -16.86 32.63 23.71
C ARG A 5 -15.72 31.60 23.70
N ILE A 6 -15.09 31.38 22.55
CA ILE A 6 -13.90 30.53 22.41
C ILE A 6 -12.66 31.37 22.75
N ASP A 7 -12.26 31.37 24.02
CA ASP A 7 -11.18 32.22 24.52
C ASP A 7 -9.80 31.69 24.14
N GLY A 8 -9.30 32.11 22.97
CA GLY A 8 -7.99 31.71 22.49
C GLY A 8 -6.82 32.16 23.37
N LYS A 9 -6.99 33.20 24.20
CA LYS A 9 -5.97 33.60 25.17
C LYS A 9 -5.86 32.57 26.30
N ALA A 10 -6.98 32.10 26.82
CA ALA A 10 -6.98 31.06 27.87
C ALA A 10 -6.34 29.75 27.36
N VAL A 11 -6.69 29.31 26.14
CA VAL A 11 -6.09 28.12 25.50
C VAL A 11 -4.59 28.29 25.29
N SER A 12 -4.18 29.49 24.85
CA SER A 12 -2.78 29.86 24.62
C SER A 12 -1.96 29.81 25.91
N ASP A 13 -2.49 30.34 27.01
CA ASP A 13 -1.82 30.34 28.31
C ASP A 13 -1.67 28.90 28.87
N GLN A 14 -2.70 28.06 28.71
CA GLN A 14 -2.65 26.64 29.10
C GLN A 14 -1.54 25.89 28.33
N ARG A 15 -1.48 26.06 27.00
CA ARG A 15 -0.48 25.40 26.15
C ARG A 15 0.93 25.85 26.44
N ARG A 16 1.15 27.16 26.68
CA ARG A 16 2.46 27.68 27.09
C ARG A 16 2.95 27.09 28.40
N HIS A 17 2.05 26.81 29.34
CA HIS A 17 2.42 26.17 30.61
C HIS A 17 3.00 24.78 30.37
N SER A 18 2.32 23.95 29.57
CA SER A 18 2.81 22.63 29.16
C SER A 18 4.13 22.72 28.38
N LEU A 19 4.27 23.74 27.54
CA LEU A 19 5.48 23.94 26.75
C LEU A 19 6.70 24.32 27.60
N SER A 20 6.50 25.00 28.74
CA SER A 20 7.58 25.31 29.66
C SER A 20 8.22 24.05 30.24
N ASP A 21 7.40 23.03 30.54
CA ASP A 21 7.87 21.74 31.04
C ASP A 21 8.70 21.01 29.98
N ASP A 22 8.22 21.00 28.73
CA ASP A 22 8.92 20.45 27.57
C ASP A 22 10.31 21.09 27.37
N VAL A 23 10.39 22.42 27.50
CA VAL A 23 11.66 23.15 27.36
C VAL A 23 12.58 22.90 28.55
N ALA A 24 12.04 22.79 29.76
CA ALA A 24 12.82 22.42 30.94
C ALA A 24 13.47 21.04 30.75
N GLU A 25 12.72 20.06 30.22
CA GLU A 25 13.25 18.74 29.91
C GLU A 25 14.39 18.81 28.88
N LEU A 26 14.19 19.52 27.76
CA LEU A 26 15.23 19.67 26.73
C LEU A 26 16.52 20.30 27.26
N ARG A 27 16.39 21.26 28.18
CA ARG A 27 17.55 21.87 28.84
C ARG A 27 18.34 20.88 29.68
N THR A 28 17.69 19.94 30.37
CA THR A 28 18.40 18.86 31.10
C THR A 28 19.20 17.97 30.16
N GLN A 29 18.80 17.91 28.89
CA GLN A 29 19.45 17.15 27.83
C GLN A 29 20.51 17.99 27.08
N GLY A 30 20.81 19.21 27.53
CA GLY A 30 21.80 20.11 26.92
C GLY A 30 21.31 20.87 25.69
N ILE A 31 20.01 20.80 25.36
CA ILE A 31 19.41 21.48 24.22
C ILE A 31 18.70 22.74 24.70
N MET A 32 19.05 23.88 24.09
CA MET A 32 18.36 25.14 24.32
C MET A 32 17.62 25.52 23.04
N PRO A 33 16.29 25.30 22.95
CA PRO A 33 15.51 25.74 21.80
C PRO A 33 15.74 27.23 21.53
N CYS A 34 15.88 27.59 20.26
CA CYS A 34 16.21 28.94 19.83
C CYS A 34 15.38 29.34 18.62
N LEU A 35 14.66 30.46 18.74
CA LEU A 35 13.89 31.10 17.68
C LEU A 35 14.57 32.41 17.27
N VAL A 36 14.78 32.59 15.98
CA VAL A 36 15.31 33.83 15.41
C VAL A 36 14.23 34.51 14.59
N ALA A 37 13.93 35.76 14.92
CA ALA A 37 13.08 36.61 14.12
C ALA A 37 13.92 37.54 13.26
N VAL A 38 13.72 37.47 11.94
CA VAL A 38 14.37 38.30 10.95
C VAL A 38 13.40 39.41 10.53
N GLY A 39 13.78 40.66 10.77
CA GLY A 39 13.06 41.85 10.33
C GLY A 39 13.93 42.72 9.45
N LEU A 40 13.30 43.59 8.64
CA LEU A 40 14.01 44.56 7.81
C LEU A 40 13.56 45.99 8.15
N GLY A 41 14.54 46.87 8.27
CA GLY A 41 14.32 48.30 8.46
C GLY A 41 13.82 48.71 9.85
N SER A 42 13.32 49.94 9.94
CA SER A 42 12.89 50.60 11.18
C SER A 42 11.37 50.75 11.30
N ASP A 43 10.60 49.99 10.51
CA ASP A 43 9.15 50.19 10.44
C ASP A 43 8.45 49.58 11.68
N HIS A 44 7.61 50.39 12.33
CA HIS A 44 7.01 50.10 13.64
C HIS A 44 6.00 48.92 13.65
N GLY A 45 5.74 48.30 12.50
CA GLY A 45 4.75 47.25 12.31
C GLY A 45 5.10 45.91 12.94
N TRP A 46 6.34 45.44 12.79
CA TRP A 46 6.79 44.13 13.29
C TRP A 46 7.40 44.18 14.70
N GLU A 47 7.78 45.37 15.20
CA GLU A 47 8.34 45.55 16.55
C GLU A 47 7.38 45.07 17.66
N VAL A 48 6.08 45.29 17.47
CA VAL A 48 5.06 44.84 18.44
C VAL A 48 4.96 43.31 18.45
N TYR A 49 4.99 42.67 17.28
CA TYR A 49 4.92 41.22 17.15
C TYR A 49 6.17 40.53 17.70
N THR A 50 7.35 41.01 17.32
CA THR A 50 8.62 40.46 17.81
C THR A 50 8.81 40.65 19.31
N ARG A 51 8.36 41.78 19.88
CA ARG A 51 8.35 41.97 21.34
C ARG A 51 7.41 41.00 22.06
N ASN A 52 6.27 40.67 21.45
CA ASN A 52 5.35 39.68 22.01
C ASN A 52 5.93 38.26 21.91
N GLN A 53 6.59 37.92 20.80
CA GLN A 53 7.31 36.67 20.62
C GLN A 53 8.45 36.52 21.63
N GLU A 54 9.25 37.57 21.83
CA GLU A 54 10.34 37.62 22.82
C GLU A 54 9.84 37.36 24.24
N ARG A 55 8.75 38.04 24.64
CA ARG A 55 8.11 37.83 25.95
C ARG A 55 7.56 36.41 26.13
N ALA A 56 6.92 35.87 25.09
CA ALA A 56 6.40 34.51 25.12
C ALA A 56 7.54 33.48 25.22
N CYS A 57 8.61 33.65 24.42
CA CYS A 57 9.80 32.80 24.47
C CYS A 57 10.44 32.84 25.86
N ALA A 58 10.60 34.03 26.45
CA ALA A 58 11.14 34.19 27.79
C ALA A 58 10.29 33.48 28.86
N THR A 59 8.96 33.50 28.71
CA THR A 59 8.04 32.83 29.65
C THR A 59 8.19 31.31 29.60
N VAL A 60 8.43 30.74 28.42
CA VAL A 60 8.54 29.29 28.18
C VAL A 60 9.98 28.78 28.34
N GLY A 61 10.97 29.68 28.25
CA GLY A 61 12.39 29.34 28.31
C GLY A 61 13.04 29.09 26.95
N ILE A 62 12.44 29.53 25.86
CA ILE A 62 13.02 29.48 24.51
C ILE A 62 13.99 30.67 24.36
N ARG A 63 15.19 30.43 23.83
CA ARG A 63 16.12 31.50 23.47
C ARG A 63 15.57 32.25 22.26
N TYR A 64 15.62 33.57 22.27
CA TYR A 64 15.07 34.39 21.20
C TYR A 64 16.11 35.40 20.71
N TRP A 65 16.34 35.44 19.40
CA TRP A 65 17.21 36.43 18.76
C TRP A 65 16.41 37.27 17.77
N ARG A 66 16.82 38.54 17.64
CA ARG A 66 16.28 39.47 16.65
C ARG A 66 17.42 39.87 15.73
N GLU A 67 17.27 39.52 14.47
CA GLU A 67 18.15 39.97 13.41
C GLU A 67 17.43 41.08 12.64
N ASN A 68 18.04 42.26 12.59
CA ASN A 68 17.51 43.37 11.80
C ASN A 68 18.48 43.69 10.67
N ILE A 69 18.01 43.56 9.44
CA ILE A 69 18.79 43.94 8.27
C ILE A 69 18.57 45.43 7.98
N ALA A 70 19.63 46.11 7.53
CA ALA A 70 19.56 47.52 7.15
C ALA A 70 18.45 47.77 6.11
N ALA A 71 17.81 48.94 6.17
CA ALA A 71 16.65 49.26 5.33
C ALA A 71 16.99 49.35 3.83
N ASP A 72 18.28 49.51 3.49
CA ASP A 72 18.82 49.55 2.14
C ASP A 72 19.35 48.19 1.65
N ALA A 73 19.22 47.13 2.45
CA ALA A 73 19.70 45.80 2.12
C ALA A 73 18.87 45.15 1.00
N GLY A 74 19.57 44.46 0.10
CA GLY A 74 18.99 43.79 -1.05
C GLY A 74 18.55 42.35 -0.77
N GLN A 75 18.01 41.69 -1.79
CA GLN A 75 17.60 40.29 -1.73
C GLN A 75 18.77 39.35 -1.36
N ASP A 76 19.97 39.66 -1.85
CA ASP A 76 21.18 38.87 -1.60
C ASP A 76 21.64 38.98 -0.14
N ASP A 77 21.48 40.14 0.49
CA ASP A 77 21.82 40.34 1.91
C ASP A 77 20.87 39.53 2.81
N LEU A 78 19.56 39.55 2.49
CA LEU A 78 18.56 38.72 3.15
C LEU A 78 18.85 37.24 2.94
N ALA A 79 19.22 36.83 1.73
CA ALA A 79 19.58 35.45 1.44
C ALA A 79 20.81 34.99 2.25
N ALA A 80 21.86 35.81 2.29
CA ALA A 80 23.08 35.51 3.04
C ALA A 80 22.82 35.37 4.55
N LEU A 81 21.97 36.24 5.13
CA LEU A 81 21.56 36.10 6.53
C LEU A 81 20.80 34.79 6.77
N LEU A 82 19.81 34.49 5.92
CA LEU A 82 19.01 33.27 6.07
C LEU A 82 19.87 32.01 5.91
N GLU A 83 20.84 31.99 4.99
CA GLU A 83 21.82 30.90 4.85
C GLU A 83 22.68 30.73 6.12
N GLY A 84 23.12 31.84 6.73
CA GLY A 84 23.83 31.81 8.01
C GLY A 84 22.99 31.19 9.12
N LEU A 85 21.74 31.63 9.27
CA LEU A 85 20.81 31.10 10.29
C LEU A 85 20.42 29.64 10.02
N ASN A 86 20.28 29.25 8.76
CA ASN A 86 20.01 27.87 8.35
C ASN A 86 21.16 26.93 8.76
N THR A 87 22.40 27.39 8.71
CA THR A 87 23.58 26.57 9.03
C THR A 87 23.99 26.60 10.50
N ASP A 88 23.52 27.59 11.27
CA ASP A 88 23.85 27.70 12.70
C ASP A 88 23.17 26.59 13.54
N PRO A 89 23.92 25.67 14.16
CA PRO A 89 23.35 24.60 15.00
C PRO A 89 22.71 25.11 16.30
N GLN A 90 22.92 26.37 16.66
CA GLN A 90 22.24 26.99 17.81
C GLN A 90 20.83 27.47 17.47
N VAL A 91 20.50 27.64 16.19
CA VAL A 91 19.21 28.12 15.69
C VAL A 91 18.33 26.93 15.34
N HIS A 92 17.10 26.90 15.87
CA HIS A 92 16.16 25.80 15.66
C HIS A 92 14.89 26.24 14.92
N GLY A 93 14.50 27.50 15.06
CA GLY A 93 13.39 28.11 14.34
C GLY A 93 13.78 29.46 13.77
N ILE A 94 13.32 29.75 12.56
CA ILE A 94 13.49 31.04 11.89
C ILE A 94 12.10 31.52 11.46
N ILE A 95 11.81 32.80 11.70
CA ILE A 95 10.63 33.49 11.19
C ILE A 95 11.07 34.78 10.48
N VAL A 96 10.62 34.95 9.24
CA VAL A 96 10.82 36.19 8.46
C VAL A 96 9.57 37.05 8.64
N GLN A 97 9.74 38.24 9.21
CA GLN A 97 8.60 39.12 9.51
C GLN A 97 8.11 39.79 8.23
N SER A 98 6.80 39.67 7.98
CA SER A 98 6.11 40.28 6.84
C SER A 98 5.27 41.50 7.24
N PRO A 99 5.02 42.46 6.33
CA PRO A 99 5.51 42.49 4.94
C PRO A 99 6.99 42.89 4.85
N LEU A 100 7.69 42.37 3.84
CA LEU A 100 9.01 42.87 3.49
C LEU A 100 8.92 44.25 2.79
N PRO A 101 9.98 45.09 2.87
CA PRO A 101 10.07 46.33 2.10
C PRO A 101 9.82 46.15 0.59
N GLU A 102 9.33 47.21 -0.05
CA GLU A 102 9.05 47.23 -1.49
C GLU A 102 10.33 46.93 -2.30
N GLY A 103 10.27 45.92 -3.17
CA GLY A 103 11.41 45.47 -3.99
C GLY A 103 12.04 44.14 -3.54
N LEU A 104 11.70 43.63 -2.35
CA LEU A 104 12.13 42.31 -1.88
C LEU A 104 11.06 41.25 -2.12
N ASP A 105 11.51 40.08 -2.56
CA ASP A 105 10.63 38.94 -2.84
C ASP A 105 10.49 38.06 -1.59
N GLU A 106 9.34 38.22 -0.93
CA GLU A 106 8.96 37.44 0.24
C GLU A 106 8.89 35.94 -0.05
N ARG A 107 8.42 35.53 -1.23
CA ARG A 107 8.35 34.12 -1.59
C ARG A 107 9.74 33.54 -1.78
N ALA A 108 10.66 34.32 -2.36
CA ALA A 108 12.05 33.92 -2.47
C ALA A 108 12.68 33.77 -1.08
N ALA A 109 12.43 34.70 -0.15
CA ALA A 109 12.92 34.60 1.22
C ALA A 109 12.34 33.38 1.96
N GLN A 110 11.04 33.12 1.85
CA GLN A 110 10.38 31.95 2.46
C GLN A 110 10.91 30.63 1.89
N ALA A 111 11.19 30.57 0.59
CA ALA A 111 11.77 29.39 -0.05
C ALA A 111 13.23 29.11 0.37
N LEU A 112 13.95 30.12 0.87
CA LEU A 112 15.32 29.98 1.38
C LEU A 112 15.38 29.43 2.81
N LEU A 113 14.29 29.48 3.58
CA LEU A 113 14.26 28.88 4.91
C LEU A 113 14.49 27.37 4.82
N ALA A 114 15.41 26.82 5.62
CA ALA A 114 15.57 25.38 5.71
C ALA A 114 14.25 24.77 6.24
N PRO A 115 13.66 23.76 5.56
CA PRO A 115 12.33 23.26 5.92
C PRO A 115 12.20 22.78 7.37
N ASP A 116 13.29 22.29 7.97
CA ASP A 116 13.35 21.85 9.36
C ASP A 116 13.43 22.98 10.39
N LYS A 117 13.84 24.19 9.96
CA LYS A 117 13.87 25.43 10.76
C LYS A 117 12.75 26.41 10.42
N ASP A 118 11.98 26.16 9.38
CA ASP A 118 10.78 26.91 9.01
C ASP A 118 9.62 26.59 9.97
N VAL A 119 9.59 27.30 11.09
CA VAL A 119 8.60 27.12 12.16
C VAL A 119 7.25 27.77 11.88
N GLU A 120 7.16 28.57 10.81
CA GLU A 120 5.89 29.11 10.32
C GLU A 120 5.29 28.27 9.18
N ALA A 121 6.01 27.26 8.69
CA ALA A 121 5.60 26.37 7.61
C ALA A 121 5.19 27.12 6.32
N VAL A 122 5.89 28.22 6.02
CA VAL A 122 5.66 29.05 4.83
C VAL A 122 6.54 28.64 3.65
N ASN A 123 7.56 27.81 3.88
CA ASN A 123 8.36 27.23 2.82
C ASN A 123 7.47 26.34 1.93
N PRO A 124 7.58 26.43 0.58
CA PRO A 124 6.83 25.59 -0.35
C PRO A 124 6.90 24.08 -0.06
N ALA A 125 8.02 23.58 0.47
CA ALA A 125 8.19 22.19 0.88
C ALA A 125 7.24 21.82 2.04
N ASN A 126 7.18 22.66 3.08
CA ASN A 126 6.29 22.44 4.23
C ASN A 126 4.82 22.59 3.83
N LEU A 127 4.48 23.58 3.00
CA LEU A 127 3.13 23.71 2.44
C LEU A 127 2.74 22.49 1.58
N GLY A 128 3.69 21.93 0.81
CA GLY A 128 3.50 20.69 0.07
C GLY A 128 3.22 19.49 0.98
N LEU A 129 3.90 19.40 2.13
CA LEU A 129 3.64 18.36 3.14
C LEU A 129 2.27 18.53 3.80
N VAL A 130 1.81 19.77 4.02
CA VAL A 130 0.43 20.02 4.49
C VAL A 130 -0.56 19.44 3.50
N LEU A 131 -0.44 19.77 2.20
CA LEU A 131 -1.29 19.27 1.11
C LEU A 131 -1.29 17.74 0.95
N GLN A 132 -0.27 17.06 1.46
CA GLN A 132 -0.19 15.59 1.42
C GLN A 132 -0.75 14.93 2.69
N GLY A 133 -1.25 15.69 3.66
CA GLY A 133 -1.63 15.18 4.98
C GLY A 133 -0.44 14.65 5.79
N ARG A 134 0.79 15.11 5.49
CA ARG A 134 2.06 14.62 6.05
C ARG A 134 2.84 15.68 6.82
N ALA A 135 2.23 16.84 7.06
CA ALA A 135 2.87 17.96 7.73
C ALA A 135 3.18 17.65 9.20
N VAL A 136 4.45 17.85 9.57
CA VAL A 136 4.90 17.90 10.97
C VAL A 136 4.78 19.32 11.54
N VAL A 137 4.92 20.32 10.68
CA VAL A 137 4.66 21.74 10.96
C VAL A 137 3.68 22.26 9.92
N ALA A 138 2.79 23.15 10.34
CA ALA A 138 1.76 23.73 9.49
C ALA A 138 1.60 25.23 9.79
N PRO A 139 1.09 26.04 8.83
CA PRO A 139 0.99 27.48 9.00
C PRO A 139 0.35 27.88 10.32
N CYS A 140 1.06 28.68 11.12
CA CYS A 140 0.71 28.95 12.52
C CYS A 140 -0.73 29.46 12.67
N THR A 141 -1.20 30.31 11.76
CA THR A 141 -2.57 30.85 11.75
C THR A 141 -3.61 29.78 11.42
N ALA A 142 -3.36 28.95 10.40
CA ALA A 142 -4.25 27.85 10.04
C ALA A 142 -4.33 26.81 11.17
N ARG A 143 -3.18 26.38 11.71
CA ARG A 143 -3.14 25.44 12.84
C ARG A 143 -3.77 26.02 14.11
N SER A 144 -3.65 27.32 14.34
CA SER A 144 -4.33 28.00 15.46
C SER A 144 -5.85 27.93 15.35
N ALA A 145 -6.40 28.14 14.15
CA ALA A 145 -7.84 28.03 13.92
C ALA A 145 -8.36 26.61 14.17
N VAL A 146 -7.64 25.59 13.66
CA VAL A 146 -7.97 24.19 13.91
C VAL A 146 -7.85 23.84 15.40
N ALA A 147 -6.80 24.29 16.08
CA ALA A 147 -6.62 24.03 17.51
C ALA A 147 -7.74 24.62 18.37
N LEU A 148 -8.29 25.78 17.99
CA LEU A 148 -9.46 26.36 18.68
C LEU A 148 -10.74 25.58 18.38
N ALA A 149 -10.91 25.09 17.15
CA ALA A 149 -12.02 24.22 16.78
C ALA A 149 -11.95 22.89 17.56
N GLU A 150 -10.80 22.22 17.57
CA GLU A 150 -10.53 21.00 18.36
C GLU A 150 -10.79 21.22 19.86
N HIS A 151 -10.37 22.35 20.41
CA HIS A 151 -10.60 22.67 21.82
C HIS A 151 -12.08 22.77 22.17
N HIS A 152 -12.91 23.29 21.25
CA HIS A 152 -14.33 23.48 21.50
C HIS A 152 -15.19 22.27 21.14
N LEU A 153 -14.96 21.68 19.96
CA LEU A 153 -15.75 20.59 19.40
C LEU A 153 -15.21 19.20 19.78
N GLY A 154 -13.94 19.10 20.18
CA GLY A 154 -13.26 17.83 20.38
C GLY A 154 -12.83 17.21 19.05
N ASP A 155 -13.38 16.04 18.74
CA ASP A 155 -13.10 15.31 17.51
C ASP A 155 -13.82 15.97 16.31
N LEU A 156 -13.09 16.21 15.23
CA LEU A 156 -13.61 16.88 14.03
C LEU A 156 -14.10 15.90 12.95
N ARG A 157 -13.99 14.58 13.18
CA ARG A 157 -14.42 13.58 12.19
C ARG A 157 -15.91 13.70 11.86
N GLY A 158 -16.21 13.80 10.56
CA GLY A 158 -17.58 13.93 10.05
C GLY A 158 -18.24 15.29 10.29
N VAL A 159 -17.53 16.27 10.85
CA VAL A 159 -18.03 17.65 10.98
C VAL A 159 -18.08 18.30 9.61
N ASP A 160 -19.23 18.90 9.26
CA ASP A 160 -19.36 19.70 8.04
C ASP A 160 -18.73 21.08 8.25
N ALA A 161 -17.50 21.25 7.76
CA ALA A 161 -16.72 22.46 7.89
C ALA A 161 -16.72 23.30 6.62
N VAL A 162 -16.90 24.62 6.77
CA VAL A 162 -16.78 25.59 5.67
C VAL A 162 -15.65 26.57 5.97
N VAL A 163 -14.71 26.66 5.04
CA VAL A 163 -13.62 27.64 5.08
C VAL A 163 -13.93 28.76 4.09
N VAL A 164 -14.11 29.98 4.57
CA VAL A 164 -14.30 31.16 3.73
C VAL A 164 -12.96 31.89 3.61
N GLY A 165 -12.31 31.71 2.46
CA GLY A 165 -10.95 32.19 2.18
C GLY A 165 -10.07 31.06 1.65
N ALA A 166 -9.39 31.29 0.54
CA ALA A 166 -8.55 30.29 -0.15
C ALA A 166 -7.10 30.77 -0.36
N SER A 167 -6.59 31.60 0.55
CA SER A 167 -5.21 32.10 0.49
C SER A 167 -4.19 30.95 0.63
N VAL A 168 -3.00 31.14 0.07
CA VAL A 168 -1.93 30.13 0.08
C VAL A 168 -1.43 29.82 1.48
N ILE A 169 -1.42 30.81 2.38
CA ILE A 169 -0.84 30.70 3.73
C ILE A 169 -1.88 30.29 4.78
N VAL A 170 -3.16 30.65 4.59
CA VAL A 170 -4.20 30.40 5.60
C VAL A 170 -5.31 29.52 5.06
N GLY A 171 -6.04 29.99 4.05
CA GLY A 171 -7.28 29.32 3.61
C GLY A 171 -7.09 27.89 3.10
N ARG A 172 -6.15 27.69 2.17
CA ARG A 172 -5.85 26.36 1.61
C ARG A 172 -5.23 25.40 2.65
N PRO A 173 -4.19 25.80 3.42
CA PRO A 173 -3.66 24.95 4.48
C PRO A 173 -4.71 24.60 5.54
N LEU A 174 -5.57 25.55 5.89
CA LEU A 174 -6.64 25.33 6.87
C LEU A 174 -7.64 24.26 6.40
N ALA A 175 -8.07 24.34 5.14
CA ALA A 175 -8.96 23.33 4.57
C ALA A 175 -8.34 21.93 4.62
N GLU A 176 -7.05 21.83 4.29
CA GLU A 176 -6.33 20.57 4.31
C GLU A 176 -6.15 20.01 5.73
N LEU A 177 -5.84 20.87 6.71
CA LEU A 177 -5.72 20.43 8.11
C LEU A 177 -7.05 19.89 8.65
N LEU A 178 -8.19 20.47 8.22
CA LEU A 178 -9.52 19.97 8.57
C LEU A 178 -9.84 18.64 7.88
N LEU A 179 -9.50 18.50 6.59
CA LEU A 179 -9.61 17.23 5.86
C LEU A 179 -8.78 16.13 6.52
N SER A 180 -7.54 16.46 6.92
CA SER A 180 -6.64 15.55 7.65
C SER A 180 -7.19 15.15 9.02
N ALA A 181 -7.98 16.02 9.65
CA ALA A 181 -8.71 15.72 10.90
C ALA A 181 -10.01 14.92 10.66
N GLY A 182 -10.35 14.60 9.41
CA GLY A 182 -11.51 13.82 9.02
C GLY A 182 -12.83 14.60 8.91
N ALA A 183 -12.77 15.93 8.85
CA ALA A 183 -13.93 16.77 8.57
C ALA A 183 -14.32 16.71 7.08
N THR A 184 -15.59 16.97 6.78
CA THR A 184 -16.06 17.23 5.40
C THR A 184 -15.91 18.70 5.12
N VAL A 185 -15.05 19.09 4.16
CA VAL A 185 -14.66 20.50 3.99
C VAL A 185 -15.15 21.09 2.67
N SER A 186 -15.83 22.24 2.73
CA SER A 186 -16.09 23.12 1.58
C SER A 186 -15.28 24.40 1.67
N VAL A 187 -14.60 24.79 0.57
CA VAL A 187 -13.79 26.02 0.52
C VAL A 187 -14.47 27.07 -0.35
N CYS A 188 -14.85 28.20 0.26
CA CYS A 188 -15.43 29.35 -0.43
C CYS A 188 -14.37 30.41 -0.71
N HIS A 189 -14.49 31.10 -1.84
CA HIS A 189 -13.58 32.16 -2.29
C HIS A 189 -14.36 33.29 -2.99
N ILE A 190 -13.64 34.27 -3.52
CA ILE A 190 -14.24 35.46 -4.15
C ILE A 190 -15.18 35.13 -5.32
N ASP A 191 -15.02 33.99 -5.99
CA ASP A 191 -15.85 33.57 -7.12
C ASP A 191 -16.98 32.62 -6.72
N THR A 192 -17.17 32.36 -5.42
CA THR A 192 -18.30 31.58 -4.93
C THR A 192 -19.61 32.36 -5.14
N GLN A 193 -20.48 31.86 -6.01
CA GLN A 193 -21.70 32.56 -6.42
C GLN A 193 -22.76 32.68 -5.32
N ASP A 194 -22.99 31.61 -4.55
CA ASP A 194 -23.94 31.58 -3.44
C ASP A 194 -23.23 31.14 -2.16
N LEU A 195 -22.55 32.09 -1.52
CA LEU A 195 -21.86 31.86 -0.24
C LEU A 195 -22.80 31.32 0.84
N ALA A 196 -24.05 31.81 0.87
CA ALA A 196 -25.03 31.45 1.89
C ALA A 196 -25.42 29.97 1.85
N SER A 197 -25.47 29.36 0.66
CA SER A 197 -25.74 27.93 0.50
C SER A 197 -24.71 27.03 1.19
N TYR A 198 -23.46 27.48 1.31
CA TYR A 198 -22.41 26.75 2.03
C TYR A 198 -22.46 27.09 3.52
N THR A 199 -22.41 28.38 3.87
CA THR A 199 -22.21 28.80 5.26
C THR A 199 -23.41 28.48 6.17
N ARG A 200 -24.62 28.38 5.63
CA ARG A 200 -25.83 27.99 6.40
C ARG A 200 -25.92 26.50 6.71
N ASN A 201 -25.10 25.67 6.06
CA ASN A 201 -25.04 24.24 6.32
C ASN A 201 -23.88 23.84 7.24
N ALA A 202 -22.90 24.75 7.42
CA ALA A 202 -21.69 24.50 8.20
C ALA A 202 -21.98 24.28 9.70
N ASP A 203 -21.49 23.17 10.25
CA ASP A 203 -21.36 22.97 11.70
C ASP A 203 -20.17 23.75 12.27
N LEU A 204 -19.10 23.84 11.47
CA LEU A 204 -17.90 24.64 11.74
C LEU A 204 -17.66 25.63 10.61
N LEU A 205 -17.73 26.93 10.90
CA LEU A 205 -17.45 28.00 9.94
C LEU A 205 -16.15 28.70 10.31
N ILE A 206 -15.14 28.68 9.43
CA ILE A 206 -13.88 29.39 9.64
C ILE A 206 -13.68 30.45 8.56
N VAL A 207 -13.44 31.69 8.97
CA VAL A 207 -13.45 32.86 8.09
C VAL A 207 -12.09 33.55 8.10
N ALA A 208 -11.46 33.65 6.92
CA ALA A 208 -10.10 34.15 6.72
C ALA A 208 -9.96 34.91 5.39
N VAL A 209 -10.66 36.05 5.27
CA VAL A 209 -10.73 36.87 4.05
C VAL A 209 -10.16 38.28 4.21
N GLY A 210 -9.99 38.78 5.44
CA GLY A 210 -9.52 40.14 5.69
C GLY A 210 -10.52 41.21 5.25
N LYS A 211 -11.82 40.97 5.50
CA LYS A 211 -12.91 41.89 5.21
C LYS A 211 -13.84 41.99 6.41
N ALA A 212 -13.80 43.14 7.08
CA ALA A 212 -14.56 43.39 8.29
C ALA A 212 -16.06 43.11 8.14
N GLY A 213 -16.60 42.26 9.01
CA GLY A 213 -18.04 41.97 9.10
C GLY A 213 -18.66 41.36 7.84
N LEU A 214 -17.89 40.63 7.02
CA LEU A 214 -18.41 39.95 5.83
C LEU A 214 -19.48 38.91 6.19
N ILE A 215 -19.26 38.14 7.27
CA ILE A 215 -20.20 37.10 7.70
C ILE A 215 -21.20 37.70 8.69
N THR A 216 -22.44 37.85 8.26
CA THR A 216 -23.58 38.37 9.01
C THR A 216 -24.41 37.25 9.65
N PRO A 217 -25.31 37.55 10.61
CA PRO A 217 -26.10 36.52 11.31
C PRO A 217 -26.92 35.61 10.40
N ASP A 218 -27.43 36.13 9.29
CA ASP A 218 -28.24 35.38 8.34
C ASP A 218 -27.43 34.38 7.49
N LEU A 219 -26.10 34.47 7.50
CA LEU A 219 -25.20 33.54 6.81
C LEU A 219 -24.78 32.36 7.68
N VAL A 220 -25.12 32.35 8.97
CA VAL A 220 -24.64 31.35 9.94
C VAL A 220 -25.74 30.37 10.32
N LYS A 221 -25.43 29.08 10.29
CA LYS A 221 -26.31 28.02 10.80
C LYS A 221 -26.56 28.24 12.31
N PRO A 222 -27.82 28.25 12.79
CA PRO A 222 -28.09 28.33 14.22
C PRO A 222 -27.37 27.22 14.99
N GLY A 223 -26.61 27.60 16.02
CA GLY A 223 -25.83 26.66 16.83
C GLY A 223 -24.43 26.32 16.30
N ALA A 224 -24.02 26.84 15.13
CA ALA A 224 -22.68 26.56 14.58
C ALA A 224 -21.54 27.10 15.45
N THR A 225 -20.37 26.47 15.31
CA THR A 225 -19.09 26.99 15.82
C THR A 225 -18.46 27.88 14.78
N VAL A 226 -18.15 29.13 15.15
CA VAL A 226 -17.56 30.12 14.24
C VAL A 226 -16.18 30.54 14.73
N ILE A 227 -15.16 30.33 13.88
CA ILE A 227 -13.78 30.76 14.11
C ILE A 227 -13.45 31.91 13.16
N ASP A 228 -13.23 33.08 13.73
CA ASP A 228 -12.87 34.31 13.02
C ASP A 228 -11.34 34.49 13.05
N VAL A 229 -10.72 34.29 11.89
CA VAL A 229 -9.27 34.46 11.68
C VAL A 229 -8.93 35.90 11.29
N GLY A 230 -9.93 36.66 10.82
CA GLY A 230 -9.76 37.99 10.26
C GLY A 230 -9.15 38.99 11.24
N ILE A 231 -8.29 39.88 10.73
CA ILE A 231 -7.78 41.02 11.48
C ILE A 231 -7.93 42.26 10.59
N ASN A 232 -8.86 43.13 10.96
CA ASN A 232 -9.18 44.36 10.25
C ASN A 232 -9.04 45.55 11.20
N ARG A 233 -8.47 46.67 10.76
CA ARG A 233 -8.44 47.93 11.51
C ARG A 233 -9.54 48.87 11.00
N ILE A 234 -10.48 49.22 11.86
CA ILE A 234 -11.53 50.20 11.58
C ILE A 234 -11.41 51.38 12.55
N ASN A 235 -11.90 52.55 12.18
CA ASN A 235 -12.03 53.67 13.13
C ASN A 235 -13.41 53.60 13.79
N ASP A 236 -13.45 53.69 15.12
CA ASP A 236 -14.72 53.82 15.84
C ASP A 236 -15.37 55.19 15.57
N SER A 237 -16.60 55.37 16.03
CA SER A 237 -17.35 56.63 15.89
C SER A 237 -16.69 57.83 16.59
N GLN A 238 -15.61 57.62 17.35
CA GLN A 238 -14.80 58.62 18.04
C GLN A 238 -13.41 58.79 17.39
N GLY A 239 -13.16 58.18 16.22
CA GLY A 239 -11.91 58.27 15.47
C GLY A 239 -10.77 57.41 16.01
N ARG A 240 -11.02 56.51 16.97
CA ARG A 240 -9.99 55.59 17.50
C ARG A 240 -9.92 54.32 16.67
N SER A 241 -8.71 53.87 16.37
CA SER A 241 -8.50 52.60 15.66
C SER A 241 -8.88 51.41 16.57
N LYS A 242 -9.76 50.54 16.07
CA LYS A 242 -10.23 49.31 16.70
C LYS A 242 -9.94 48.13 15.77
N THR A 243 -9.47 47.02 16.34
CA THR A 243 -9.32 45.75 15.64
C THR A 243 -10.64 44.97 15.68
N VAL A 244 -11.11 44.52 14.52
CA VAL A 244 -12.31 43.68 14.34
C VAL A 244 -12.00 42.53 13.39
N GLY A 245 -12.78 41.46 13.44
CA GLY A 245 -12.61 40.30 12.57
C GLY A 245 -13.45 40.36 11.30
N ASP A 246 -13.50 39.25 10.57
CA ASP A 246 -14.28 39.09 9.35
C ASP A 246 -15.76 38.76 9.62
N VAL A 247 -16.10 38.47 10.87
CA VAL A 247 -17.45 38.10 11.31
C VAL A 247 -18.10 39.26 12.05
N ASP A 248 -19.36 39.55 11.74
CA ASP A 248 -20.14 40.58 12.44
C ASP A 248 -20.41 40.14 13.91
N PRO A 249 -20.19 41.01 14.91
CA PRO A 249 -20.46 40.68 16.32
C PRO A 249 -21.89 40.16 16.60
N ALA A 250 -22.89 40.56 15.82
CA ALA A 250 -24.27 40.08 15.94
C ALA A 250 -24.41 38.57 15.66
N VAL A 251 -23.42 37.94 15.01
CA VAL A 251 -23.38 36.48 14.82
C VAL A 251 -23.41 35.73 16.16
N ALA A 252 -22.97 36.37 17.25
CA ALA A 252 -23.07 35.83 18.59
C ALA A 252 -24.52 35.56 19.05
N GLU A 253 -25.54 36.11 18.39
CA GLU A 253 -26.95 35.85 18.70
C GLU A 253 -27.48 34.55 18.07
N VAL A 254 -26.77 34.02 17.06
CA VAL A 254 -27.17 32.86 16.25
C VAL A 254 -26.23 31.67 16.44
N ALA A 255 -24.92 31.92 16.51
CA ALA A 255 -23.90 30.89 16.66
C ALA A 255 -24.00 30.18 18.03
N GLY A 256 -23.59 28.91 18.06
CA GLY A 256 -23.41 28.17 19.31
C GLY A 256 -22.13 28.58 20.02
N ALA A 257 -21.07 28.87 19.26
CA ALA A 257 -19.80 29.39 19.76
C ALA A 257 -19.12 30.32 18.76
N LEU A 258 -18.37 31.31 19.27
CA LEU A 258 -17.69 32.31 18.46
C LEU A 258 -16.32 32.68 19.07
N SER A 259 -15.26 32.66 18.25
CA SER A 259 -13.96 33.18 18.67
C SER A 259 -13.92 34.72 18.62
N PRO A 260 -13.41 35.42 19.65
CA PRO A 260 -13.36 36.87 19.67
C PRO A 260 -12.21 37.42 18.81
N VAL A 261 -12.38 38.62 18.26
CA VAL A 261 -11.29 39.39 17.64
C VAL A 261 -11.17 40.76 18.32
N PRO A 262 -10.04 41.08 18.97
CA PRO A 262 -8.89 40.23 19.26
C PRO A 262 -9.16 39.22 20.39
N GLY A 263 -8.27 38.23 20.54
CA GLY A 263 -8.28 37.26 21.65
C GLY A 263 -8.63 35.82 21.25
N GLY A 264 -8.98 35.58 20.00
CA GLY A 264 -9.20 34.26 19.40
C GLY A 264 -7.92 33.74 18.72
N VAL A 265 -7.98 33.54 17.40
CA VAL A 265 -6.91 32.91 16.60
C VAL A 265 -5.55 33.62 16.78
N GLY A 266 -5.52 34.96 16.69
CA GLY A 266 -4.27 35.72 16.82
C GLY A 266 -3.57 35.56 18.18
N ALA A 267 -4.28 35.20 19.26
CA ALA A 267 -3.67 34.95 20.57
C ALA A 267 -2.95 33.59 20.63
N MET A 268 -3.32 32.66 19.73
CA MET A 268 -2.76 31.32 19.61
C MET A 268 -1.55 31.27 18.68
N THR A 269 -1.49 32.13 17.65
CA THR A 269 -0.44 32.08 16.61
C THR A 269 0.98 32.05 17.19
N THR A 270 1.28 32.91 18.18
CA THR A 270 2.59 32.91 18.85
C THR A 270 2.85 31.59 19.59
N THR A 271 1.84 31.01 20.23
CA THR A 271 2.02 29.74 20.95
C THR A 271 2.29 28.59 20.01
N ILE A 272 1.58 28.50 18.88
CA ILE A 272 1.86 27.50 17.84
C ILE A 272 3.27 27.67 17.25
N LEU A 273 3.73 28.90 17.04
CA LEU A 273 5.10 29.18 16.60
C LEU A 273 6.15 28.65 17.59
N LEU A 274 5.90 28.82 18.89
CA LEU A 274 6.77 28.34 19.95
C LEU A 274 6.75 26.80 20.03
N GLU A 275 5.56 26.18 19.93
CA GLU A 275 5.41 24.72 19.84
C GLU A 275 6.21 24.15 18.66
N ALA A 276 6.12 24.78 17.48
CA ALA A 276 6.88 24.41 16.29
C ALA A 276 8.40 24.54 16.50
N THR A 277 8.85 25.59 17.20
CA THR A 277 10.28 25.79 17.55
C THR A 277 10.80 24.68 18.46
N VAL A 278 10.03 24.30 19.48
CA VAL A 278 10.41 23.20 20.40
C VAL A 278 10.43 21.86 19.67
N ALA A 279 9.48 21.63 18.77
CA ALA A 279 9.45 20.45 17.92
C ALA A 279 10.67 20.40 16.98
N ALA A 280 11.09 21.53 16.40
CA ALA A 280 12.30 21.63 15.58
C ALA A 280 13.57 21.33 16.39
N ALA A 281 13.67 21.87 17.62
CA ALA A 281 14.79 21.60 18.52
C ALA A 281 14.88 20.11 18.91
N ARG A 282 13.74 19.45 19.14
CA ARG A 282 13.66 17.99 19.36
C ARG A 282 14.19 17.19 18.16
N ARG A 283 13.83 17.58 16.94
CA ARG A 283 14.28 16.90 15.71
C ARG A 283 15.76 17.08 15.42
N ALA A 284 16.32 18.26 15.70
CA ALA A 284 17.75 18.54 15.52
C ALA A 284 18.66 17.57 16.30
N ARG A 285 18.16 16.97 17.39
CA ARG A 285 18.83 15.91 18.18
C ARG A 285 19.13 14.63 17.37
N HIS A 286 18.39 14.40 16.29
CA HIS A 286 18.44 13.16 15.50
C HIS A 286 19.08 13.33 14.11
N GLN A 287 19.58 14.52 13.77
CA GLN A 287 20.30 14.74 12.52
C GLN A 287 21.83 14.59 12.73
N PRO A 288 22.54 13.78 11.90
CA PRO A 288 23.99 13.86 11.85
C PRO A 288 24.44 15.21 11.28
N GLN A 289 25.43 15.85 11.90
CA GLN A 289 25.99 17.13 11.44
C GLN A 289 26.49 17.04 9.98
N ALA A 290 26.15 18.04 9.17
CA ALA A 290 26.59 18.14 7.78
C ALA A 290 28.13 18.22 7.65
N VAL A 291 28.70 17.54 6.66
CA VAL A 291 30.14 17.56 6.36
C VAL A 291 30.51 18.87 5.66
N GLY A 292 31.14 19.81 6.38
CA GLY A 292 31.63 21.07 5.81
C GLY A 292 32.82 20.89 4.86
N ALA A 293 33.23 21.96 4.16
CA ALA A 293 34.27 21.94 3.12
C ALA A 293 35.61 21.33 3.57
N ALA A 294 36.04 21.58 4.82
CA ALA A 294 37.24 20.97 5.40
C ALA A 294 37.09 19.47 5.70
N GLY A 295 35.86 19.00 5.92
CA GLY A 295 35.54 17.57 5.97
C GLY A 295 35.55 16.94 4.58
N MET A 296 35.02 17.68 3.58
CA MET A 296 35.01 17.26 2.17
C MET A 296 36.42 17.10 1.60
N ALA A 297 37.31 18.05 1.88
CA ALA A 297 38.70 18.00 1.46
C ALA A 297 39.43 16.77 2.03
N ARG A 298 39.16 16.43 3.30
CA ARG A 298 39.69 15.21 3.93
C ARG A 298 39.12 13.94 3.32
N MET A 299 37.82 13.91 3.03
CA MET A 299 37.17 12.74 2.40
C MET A 299 37.69 12.48 0.99
N LEU A 300 38.00 13.53 0.23
CA LEU A 300 38.50 13.44 -1.14
C LEU A 300 40.03 13.24 -1.22
N GLY A 301 40.73 13.22 -0.08
CA GLY A 301 42.18 12.96 -0.02
C GLY A 301 43.01 13.94 -0.87
N GLU A 302 44.02 13.44 -1.58
CA GLU A 302 44.90 14.25 -2.44
C GLU A 302 44.15 14.99 -3.56
N ALA A 303 43.06 14.41 -4.07
CA ALA A 303 42.22 15.07 -5.07
C ALA A 303 41.47 16.25 -4.45
N GLY A 304 41.03 16.15 -3.20
CA GLY A 304 40.37 17.22 -2.46
C GLY A 304 41.28 18.42 -2.19
N ALA A 305 42.56 18.18 -1.93
CA ALA A 305 43.56 19.24 -1.69
C ALA A 305 43.86 20.11 -2.93
N GLN A 306 43.51 19.64 -4.12
CA GLN A 306 43.73 20.34 -5.39
C GLN A 306 42.48 21.07 -5.92
N LEU A 307 41.33 20.93 -5.25
CA LEU A 307 40.09 21.58 -5.65
C LEU A 307 39.99 23.00 -5.07
N PRO A 308 39.44 23.96 -5.84
CA PRO A 308 39.16 25.30 -5.33
C PRO A 308 38.21 25.26 -4.11
N PRO A 309 38.40 26.13 -3.10
CA PRO A 309 37.53 26.20 -1.93
C PRO A 309 36.06 26.33 -2.29
N GLU A 310 35.73 27.14 -3.30
CA GLU A 310 34.33 27.34 -3.73
C GLU A 310 33.71 26.05 -4.30
N LEU A 311 34.54 25.20 -4.93
CA LEU A 311 34.08 23.92 -5.49
C LEU A 311 33.91 22.87 -4.39
N LEU A 312 34.80 22.84 -3.40
CA LEU A 312 34.66 21.99 -2.20
C LEU A 312 33.40 22.35 -1.41
N GLU A 313 33.10 23.64 -1.31
CA GLU A 313 31.90 24.16 -0.65
C GLU A 313 30.64 23.87 -1.46
N ARG A 314 30.72 23.91 -2.80
CA ARG A 314 29.63 23.48 -3.68
C ARG A 314 29.39 21.96 -3.60
N LEU A 315 30.43 21.16 -3.52
CA LEU A 315 30.34 19.70 -3.32
C LEU A 315 29.79 19.34 -1.93
N SER A 316 30.23 20.06 -0.90
CA SER A 316 29.69 19.98 0.47
C SER A 316 28.20 20.30 0.50
N ARG A 317 27.76 21.38 -0.17
CA ARG A 317 26.34 21.73 -0.30
C ARG A 317 25.55 20.74 -1.14
N MET A 318 26.09 20.25 -2.25
CA MET A 318 25.42 19.24 -3.08
C MET A 318 25.20 17.92 -2.32
N LEU A 319 26.19 17.49 -1.54
CA LEU A 319 26.07 16.32 -0.67
C LEU A 319 25.11 16.60 0.49
N SER A 320 25.16 17.76 1.13
CA SER A 320 24.22 18.14 2.20
C SER A 320 22.78 18.26 1.70
N ALA A 321 22.56 18.77 0.48
CA ALA A 321 21.26 18.82 -0.17
C ALA A 321 20.74 17.43 -0.59
N HIS A 322 21.63 16.46 -0.83
CA HIS A 322 21.27 15.04 -1.01
C HIS A 322 21.13 14.28 0.32
N VAL A 323 21.58 14.86 1.44
CA VAL A 323 21.46 14.30 2.80
C VAL A 323 20.13 14.73 3.46
N VAL A 324 19.55 15.87 3.09
CA VAL A 324 18.25 16.35 3.62
C VAL A 324 17.04 15.69 2.93
N GLY A 325 17.24 14.89 1.88
CA GLY A 325 16.22 14.03 1.29
C GLY A 325 16.50 12.56 1.53
N GLY A 326 16.10 12.04 2.70
CA GLY A 326 15.82 10.61 2.90
C GLY A 326 16.88 9.61 2.38
N ALA A 327 18.07 9.63 2.97
CA ALA A 327 18.92 8.45 3.09
C ALA A 327 19.55 8.47 4.47
N HIS A 328 18.84 7.94 5.46
CA HIS A 328 19.42 7.62 6.76
C HIS A 328 20.48 6.54 6.54
N ALA A 329 21.71 6.97 6.29
CA ALA A 329 22.85 6.09 6.09
C ALA A 329 23.18 5.41 7.41
N TRP A 330 22.52 4.28 7.67
CA TRP A 330 23.05 3.21 8.50
C TRP A 330 24.53 3.02 8.14
N SER A 331 25.40 2.84 9.15
CA SER A 331 26.85 3.02 8.96
C SER A 331 27.37 2.30 7.71
N ALA A 332 27.95 3.06 6.77
CA ALA A 332 28.53 2.55 5.53
C ALA A 332 29.64 1.49 5.75
N GLY A 333 29.99 1.19 7.01
CA GLY A 333 30.92 0.15 7.44
C GLY A 333 30.29 -1.19 7.87
N SER A 334 28.96 -1.31 7.96
CA SER A 334 28.33 -2.56 8.43
C SER A 334 28.67 -3.74 7.49
N PRO A 335 28.85 -4.98 8.00
CA PRO A 335 29.16 -6.13 7.16
C PRO A 335 28.10 -6.39 6.07
N LEU A 336 26.83 -6.08 6.36
CA LEU A 336 25.73 -6.16 5.40
C LEU A 336 25.81 -5.04 4.35
N ALA A 337 26.20 -3.82 4.74
CA ALA A 337 26.38 -2.67 3.83
C ALA A 337 27.41 -2.95 2.75
N ARG A 338 28.57 -3.45 3.19
CA ARG A 338 29.65 -3.82 2.28
C ARG A 338 29.26 -4.93 1.33
N ARG A 339 28.40 -5.87 1.76
CA ARG A 339 27.94 -6.97 0.89
C ARG A 339 26.91 -6.47 -0.14
N LEU A 340 25.92 -5.69 0.30
CA LEU A 340 24.85 -5.15 -0.55
C LEU A 340 25.33 -4.19 -1.65
N GLY A 341 26.47 -3.52 -1.46
CA GLY A 341 27.00 -2.57 -2.45
C GLY A 341 27.83 -3.19 -3.59
N HIS A 342 28.22 -4.47 -3.50
CA HIS A 342 29.24 -5.03 -4.40
C HIS A 342 28.85 -6.33 -5.12
N ARG A 343 28.08 -7.22 -4.48
CA ARG A 343 27.74 -8.55 -5.02
C ARG A 343 26.36 -9.01 -4.55
N LEU A 344 25.78 -9.97 -5.28
CA LEU A 344 24.55 -10.64 -4.86
C LEU A 344 24.72 -11.30 -3.48
N VAL A 345 23.73 -11.13 -2.60
CA VAL A 345 23.69 -11.83 -1.29
C VAL A 345 22.67 -12.97 -1.33
N VAL A 346 23.13 -14.19 -1.04
CA VAL A 346 22.24 -15.34 -0.87
C VAL A 346 21.84 -15.43 0.61
N LEU A 347 20.59 -15.12 0.96
CA LEU A 347 20.04 -15.34 2.30
C LEU A 347 19.79 -16.84 2.55
N ASP A 348 19.47 -17.19 3.80
CA ASP A 348 19.07 -18.54 4.15
C ASP A 348 17.63 -18.87 3.68
N GLY A 349 17.14 -20.01 4.14
CA GLY A 349 15.81 -20.53 3.84
C GLY A 349 14.93 -20.59 5.09
N ALA A 350 13.89 -21.43 5.06
CA ALA A 350 12.94 -21.50 6.17
C ALA A 350 13.50 -22.20 7.42
N VAL A 351 13.60 -21.44 8.52
CA VAL A 351 13.89 -22.02 9.84
C VAL A 351 12.71 -22.83 10.37
N GLY A 352 11.48 -22.34 10.19
CA GLY A 352 10.28 -22.97 10.75
C GLY A 352 10.00 -24.37 10.18
N THR A 353 10.01 -24.52 8.86
CA THR A 353 9.75 -25.83 8.22
C THR A 353 10.87 -26.83 8.46
N GLU A 354 12.12 -26.39 8.60
CA GLU A 354 13.23 -27.27 8.96
C GLU A 354 13.12 -27.78 10.41
N LEU A 355 12.67 -26.94 11.35
CA LEU A 355 12.38 -27.39 12.72
C LEU A 355 11.23 -28.40 12.76
N GLN A 356 10.18 -28.18 11.95
CA GLN A 356 9.08 -29.13 11.82
C GLN A 356 9.55 -30.45 11.20
N ALA A 357 10.40 -30.41 10.17
CA ALA A 357 11.01 -31.60 9.58
C ALA A 357 11.92 -32.36 10.58
N ALA A 358 12.53 -31.64 11.52
CA ALA A 358 13.26 -32.22 12.65
C ALA A 358 12.34 -32.74 13.79
N GLY A 359 11.02 -32.73 13.59
CA GLY A 359 10.02 -33.26 14.53
C GLY A 359 9.60 -32.30 15.64
N ILE A 360 9.93 -31.01 15.55
CA ILE A 360 9.54 -30.00 16.54
C ILE A 360 8.11 -29.51 16.26
N THR A 361 7.23 -29.69 17.25
CA THR A 361 5.79 -29.36 17.11
C THR A 361 5.33 -28.23 18.05
N THR A 362 6.23 -27.59 18.80
CA THR A 362 5.86 -26.51 19.73
C THR A 362 5.24 -25.31 19.00
N VAL A 363 4.21 -24.71 19.61
CA VAL A 363 3.53 -23.50 19.09
C VAL A 363 3.56 -22.36 20.13
N PRO A 364 3.99 -21.14 19.73
CA PRO A 364 4.68 -20.81 18.48
C PRO A 364 6.05 -21.49 18.38
N LEU A 365 6.51 -21.78 17.15
CA LEU A 365 7.81 -22.44 16.88
C LEU A 365 9.01 -21.68 17.47
N ALA A 366 8.88 -20.36 17.69
CA ALA A 366 9.90 -19.55 18.34
C ALA A 366 10.26 -20.03 19.77
N LYS A 367 9.34 -20.74 20.46
CA LYS A 367 9.64 -21.36 21.76
C LYS A 367 10.73 -22.43 21.70
N ALA A 368 10.96 -23.01 20.51
CA ALA A 368 12.06 -23.94 20.29
C ALA A 368 13.43 -23.31 20.61
N ASN A 369 13.57 -21.97 20.61
CA ASN A 369 14.79 -21.30 21.06
C ASN A 369 15.18 -21.68 22.49
N VAL A 370 14.19 -21.88 23.37
CA VAL A 370 14.40 -22.21 24.78
C VAL A 370 14.22 -23.71 25.03
N GLU A 371 13.24 -24.34 24.39
CA GLU A 371 12.89 -25.75 24.62
C GLU A 371 13.80 -26.72 23.85
N HIS A 372 14.27 -26.32 22.66
CA HIS A 372 15.04 -27.16 21.74
C HIS A 372 16.23 -26.39 21.11
N PRO A 373 17.10 -25.75 21.92
CA PRO A 373 18.16 -24.87 21.42
C PRO A 373 19.16 -25.57 20.49
N ASP A 374 19.44 -26.85 20.73
CA ASP A 374 20.36 -27.65 19.90
C ASP A 374 19.82 -27.84 18.48
N SER A 375 18.51 -28.06 18.33
CA SER A 375 17.86 -28.18 17.01
C SER A 375 17.89 -26.87 16.24
N VAL A 376 17.60 -25.74 16.92
CA VAL A 376 17.68 -24.40 16.32
C VAL A 376 19.12 -24.08 15.89
N LEU A 377 20.10 -24.38 16.74
CA LEU A 377 21.52 -24.20 16.44
C LEU A 377 21.97 -25.06 15.24
N ALA A 378 21.49 -26.30 15.15
CA ALA A 378 21.79 -27.20 14.04
C ALA A 378 21.24 -26.68 12.70
N VAL A 379 20.01 -26.19 12.67
CA VAL A 379 19.40 -25.59 11.47
C VAL A 379 20.21 -24.39 10.99
N HIS A 380 20.55 -23.45 11.89
CA HIS A 380 21.37 -22.29 11.50
C HIS A 380 22.76 -22.71 11.01
N ARG A 381 23.43 -23.69 11.66
CA ARG A 381 24.73 -24.20 11.18
C ARG A 381 24.63 -24.78 9.77
N ALA A 382 23.57 -25.54 9.48
CA ALA A 382 23.35 -26.13 8.17
C ALA A 382 23.24 -25.05 7.07
N TYR A 383 22.57 -23.91 7.33
CA TYR A 383 22.51 -22.80 6.38
C TYR A 383 23.85 -22.08 6.19
N VAL A 384 24.62 -21.87 7.27
CA VAL A 384 25.96 -21.27 7.14
C VAL A 384 26.91 -22.19 6.37
N GLU A 385 26.83 -23.50 6.59
CA GLU A 385 27.60 -24.52 5.86
C GLU A 385 27.13 -24.68 4.40
N ALA A 386 25.84 -24.46 4.13
CA ALA A 386 25.31 -24.37 2.77
C ALA A 386 25.86 -23.15 2.00
N GLY A 387 26.45 -22.16 2.69
CA GLY A 387 27.02 -20.98 2.05
C GLY A 387 26.09 -19.78 2.00
N ALA A 388 25.08 -19.73 2.90
CA ALA A 388 24.29 -18.53 3.10
C ALA A 388 25.21 -17.32 3.38
N GLY A 389 24.98 -16.21 2.69
CA GLY A 389 25.65 -14.93 2.84
C GLY A 389 25.13 -14.08 3.99
N ALA A 390 23.97 -14.39 4.54
CA ALA A 390 23.46 -13.96 5.85
C ALA A 390 22.38 -14.96 6.31
N ILE A 391 22.11 -15.01 7.61
CA ILE A 391 21.07 -15.89 8.18
C ILE A 391 20.04 -15.08 8.97
N THR A 392 18.82 -15.58 9.01
CA THR A 392 17.71 -15.03 9.78
C THR A 392 17.53 -15.80 11.09
N THR A 393 17.10 -15.12 12.15
CA THR A 393 16.90 -15.74 13.47
C THR A 393 15.54 -16.45 13.56
N ASN A 394 15.41 -17.47 14.43
CA ASN A 394 14.12 -18.07 14.76
C ASN A 394 13.28 -17.16 15.68
N THR A 395 12.92 -15.96 15.22
CA THR A 395 12.23 -14.94 16.03
C THR A 395 11.01 -14.31 15.35
N PHE A 396 10.62 -14.80 14.17
CA PHE A 396 9.48 -14.32 13.39
C PHE A 396 8.21 -14.08 14.23
N CYS A 397 7.87 -14.99 15.14
CA CYS A 397 6.70 -14.92 16.02
C CYS A 397 6.99 -14.39 17.44
N CYS A 398 8.19 -13.87 17.73
CA CYS A 398 8.54 -13.38 19.06
C CYS A 398 7.88 -12.03 19.34
N ASN A 399 6.59 -12.04 19.66
CA ASN A 399 5.87 -10.86 20.16
C ASN A 399 4.89 -11.26 21.27
N ARG A 400 4.53 -10.30 22.12
CA ARG A 400 3.65 -10.54 23.28
C ARG A 400 2.32 -11.19 22.91
N PHE A 401 1.75 -10.90 21.73
CA PHE A 401 0.43 -11.40 21.33
C PHE A 401 0.49 -12.88 20.95
N THR A 402 1.52 -13.27 20.20
CA THR A 402 1.75 -14.67 19.83
C THR A 402 2.19 -15.52 21.02
N PHE A 403 2.66 -14.87 22.09
CA PHE A 403 2.95 -15.47 23.40
C PHE A 403 1.80 -15.31 24.40
N ALA A 404 0.56 -15.17 23.93
CA ALA A 404 -0.65 -15.11 24.78
C ALA A 404 -0.59 -14.03 25.87
N GLY A 405 0.02 -12.88 25.57
CA GLY A 405 0.23 -11.76 26.48
C GLY A 405 1.54 -11.80 27.27
N ASP A 406 2.29 -12.91 27.24
CA ASP A 406 3.53 -13.07 28.00
C ASP A 406 4.71 -12.35 27.31
N ARG A 407 4.84 -11.07 27.67
CA ARG A 407 5.92 -10.19 27.22
C ARG A 407 7.31 -10.72 27.58
N GLU A 408 7.51 -11.24 28.78
CA GLU A 408 8.85 -11.65 29.25
C GLU A 408 9.31 -12.93 28.53
N ALA A 409 8.39 -13.87 28.30
CA ALA A 409 8.68 -15.06 27.52
C ALA A 409 9.04 -14.72 26.07
N ALA A 410 8.32 -13.78 25.44
CA ALA A 410 8.62 -13.32 24.09
C ALA A 410 10.02 -12.68 23.99
N ILE A 411 10.35 -11.78 24.91
CA ILE A 411 11.67 -11.13 24.99
C ILE A 411 12.78 -12.17 25.19
N ARG A 412 12.59 -13.11 26.13
CA ARG A 412 13.56 -14.18 26.42
C ARG A 412 13.79 -15.06 25.19
N CYS A 413 12.72 -15.49 24.51
CA CYS A 413 12.83 -16.29 23.30
C CYS A 413 13.54 -15.54 22.18
N ALA A 414 13.28 -14.24 22.03
CA ALA A 414 13.96 -13.39 21.04
C ALA A 414 15.48 -13.31 21.29
N GLN A 415 15.89 -13.04 22.54
CA GLN A 415 17.31 -12.97 22.93
C GLN A 415 18.03 -14.30 22.70
N VAL A 416 17.40 -15.42 23.08
CA VAL A 416 18.01 -16.75 22.89
C VAL A 416 18.12 -17.08 21.41
N GLY A 417 17.10 -16.80 20.60
CA GLY A 417 17.13 -17.00 19.15
C GLY A 417 18.30 -16.27 18.47
N VAL A 418 18.53 -15.00 18.81
CA VAL A 418 19.67 -14.22 18.30
C VAL A 418 21.00 -14.85 18.75
N ARG A 419 21.14 -15.23 20.02
CA ARG A 419 22.38 -15.85 20.53
C ARG A 419 22.72 -17.16 19.83
N LEU A 420 21.72 -18.00 19.56
CA LEU A 420 21.90 -19.27 18.83
C LEU A 420 22.33 -19.03 17.38
N ALA A 421 21.69 -18.10 16.68
CA ALA A 421 22.09 -17.73 15.33
C ALA A 421 23.51 -17.14 15.29
N ARG A 422 23.87 -16.28 16.25
CA ARG A 422 25.23 -15.73 16.39
C ARG A 422 26.26 -16.82 16.65
N GLN A 423 25.93 -17.81 17.47
CA GLN A 423 26.78 -18.97 17.71
C GLN A 423 26.98 -19.82 16.44
N ALA A 424 25.93 -20.02 15.63
CA ALA A 424 26.03 -20.72 14.35
C ALA A 424 26.85 -19.94 13.31
N ALA A 425 26.61 -18.63 13.22
CA ALA A 425 27.31 -17.74 12.31
C ALA A 425 28.81 -17.68 12.61
N ALA A 426 29.18 -17.68 13.90
CA ALA A 426 30.57 -17.61 14.36
C ALA A 426 31.36 -16.45 13.71
N GLY A 427 30.69 -15.32 13.47
CA GLY A 427 31.25 -14.14 12.80
C GLY A 427 31.47 -14.27 11.29
N ARG A 428 31.13 -15.40 10.66
CA ARG A 428 31.32 -15.62 9.21
C ARG A 428 30.29 -14.87 8.35
N VAL A 429 29.06 -14.76 8.86
CA VAL A 429 27.92 -14.18 8.15
C VAL A 429 27.13 -13.26 9.08
N PRO A 430 26.50 -12.20 8.57
CA PRO A 430 25.58 -11.38 9.35
C PRO A 430 24.37 -12.18 9.84
N VAL A 431 23.86 -11.82 11.01
CA VAL A 431 22.63 -12.35 11.61
C VAL A 431 21.55 -11.28 11.61
N LEU A 432 20.46 -11.54 10.88
CA LEU A 432 19.31 -10.66 10.77
C LEU A 432 18.22 -11.12 11.74
N ALA A 433 17.84 -10.24 12.66
CA ALA A 433 16.73 -10.46 13.56
C ALA A 433 15.40 -10.46 12.79
N SER A 434 14.74 -11.61 12.69
CA SER A 434 13.46 -11.79 11.99
C SER A 434 12.29 -11.29 12.82
N LEU A 435 11.43 -10.48 12.20
CA LEU A 435 10.20 -9.93 12.76
C LEU A 435 9.04 -10.19 11.79
N GLY A 436 8.04 -10.94 12.23
CA GLY A 436 6.82 -11.22 11.49
C GLY A 436 5.64 -10.34 11.92
N PRO A 437 4.46 -10.55 11.32
CA PRO A 437 3.23 -9.85 11.70
C PRO A 437 2.85 -10.14 13.17
N LEU A 438 2.18 -9.20 13.81
CA LEU A 438 1.90 -9.30 15.25
C LEU A 438 0.83 -10.33 15.62
N GLY A 439 0.00 -10.79 14.67
CA GLY A 439 -0.99 -11.86 14.86
C GLY A 439 -2.46 -11.39 14.84
N PRO A 440 -2.95 -10.55 15.77
CA PRO A 440 -4.29 -9.95 15.68
C PRO A 440 -4.34 -8.94 14.52
N SER A 441 -5.52 -8.69 13.96
CA SER A 441 -5.74 -7.70 12.88
C SER A 441 -5.18 -6.32 13.27
N VAL A 442 -3.93 -6.07 12.91
CA VAL A 442 -3.26 -4.79 13.07
C VAL A 442 -3.79 -3.87 11.98
N LEU A 443 -4.52 -2.83 12.41
CA LEU A 443 -4.87 -1.68 11.58
C LEU A 443 -5.56 -2.05 10.26
N ALA A 444 -6.79 -2.58 10.33
CA ALA A 444 -7.72 -2.77 9.21
C ALA A 444 -7.03 -3.06 7.86
N SER A 445 -6.46 -4.26 7.71
CA SER A 445 -6.13 -4.79 6.37
C SER A 445 -6.97 -6.03 6.11
N HIS A 446 -7.67 -6.03 4.98
CA HIS A 446 -8.73 -6.97 4.61
C HIS A 446 -8.24 -8.38 4.23
N SER A 447 -7.11 -8.85 4.73
CA SER A 447 -6.53 -10.11 4.27
C SER A 447 -5.85 -10.90 5.38
N LEU A 448 -6.60 -11.91 5.85
CA LEU A 448 -6.31 -13.06 6.72
C LEU A 448 -7.04 -12.99 8.07
N ARG A 449 -8.01 -13.90 8.24
CA ARG A 449 -9.03 -13.92 9.30
C ARG A 449 -8.45 -14.29 10.67
N HIS A 450 -8.97 -13.65 11.73
CA HIS A 450 -9.76 -14.28 12.80
C HIS A 450 -10.65 -13.23 13.46
N SER A 451 -11.88 -13.61 13.80
CA SER A 451 -12.82 -12.78 14.55
C SER A 451 -12.30 -12.54 15.96
N THR A 452 -12.16 -11.28 16.37
CA THR A 452 -12.72 -10.71 17.60
C THR A 452 -12.38 -9.22 17.66
N THR A 453 -13.19 -8.49 18.41
CA THR A 453 -13.29 -7.05 18.71
C THR A 453 -12.02 -6.26 19.11
N ASP A 454 -10.80 -6.76 18.90
CA ASP A 454 -9.58 -6.14 19.46
C ASP A 454 -8.63 -5.64 18.36
N THR A 455 -8.93 -4.48 17.78
CA THR A 455 -7.95 -3.73 16.97
C THR A 455 -6.89 -3.15 17.89
N ILE A 456 -5.63 -3.53 17.73
CA ILE A 456 -4.51 -2.87 18.40
C ILE A 456 -4.18 -1.56 17.67
N ASP A 457 -4.06 -0.47 18.41
CA ASP A 457 -3.62 0.80 17.85
C ASP A 457 -2.12 0.78 17.49
N GLU A 458 -1.69 1.77 16.70
CA GLU A 458 -0.31 1.89 16.25
C GLU A 458 0.70 2.02 17.39
N ALA A 459 0.33 2.66 18.49
CA ALA A 459 1.21 2.85 19.63
C ALA A 459 1.47 1.52 20.35
N THR A 460 0.43 0.71 20.51
CA THR A 460 0.47 -0.63 21.09
C THR A 460 1.25 -1.59 20.20
N ALA A 461 1.01 -1.55 18.88
CA ALA A 461 1.78 -2.33 17.91
C ALA A 461 3.27 -1.96 17.95
N ARG A 462 3.59 -0.66 17.91
CA ARG A 462 4.96 -0.14 18.01
C ARG A 462 5.64 -0.58 19.30
N ALA A 463 4.96 -0.46 20.44
CA ALA A 463 5.49 -0.88 21.73
C ALA A 463 5.81 -2.39 21.77
N ALA A 464 4.94 -3.23 21.20
CA ALA A 464 5.17 -4.68 21.12
C ALA A 464 6.40 -5.04 20.28
N VAL A 465 6.63 -4.34 19.17
CA VAL A 465 7.83 -4.55 18.34
C VAL A 465 9.08 -4.01 19.03
N SER A 466 9.01 -2.79 19.60
CA SER A 466 10.16 -2.17 20.29
C SER A 466 10.68 -3.04 21.43
N GLU A 467 9.81 -3.72 22.18
CA GLU A 467 10.21 -4.61 23.28
C GLU A 467 11.17 -5.72 22.86
N VAL A 468 10.86 -6.40 21.75
CA VAL A 468 11.71 -7.49 21.25
C VAL A 468 12.86 -6.98 20.39
N ALA A 469 12.68 -5.86 19.68
CA ALA A 469 13.73 -5.27 18.86
C ALA A 469 14.94 -4.82 19.70
N HIS A 470 14.71 -4.16 20.85
CA HIS A 470 15.80 -3.82 21.80
C HIS A 470 16.54 -5.08 22.27
N ALA A 471 15.78 -6.09 22.69
CA ALA A 471 16.35 -7.32 23.21
C ALA A 471 17.17 -8.08 22.17
N MET A 472 16.76 -8.05 20.90
CA MET A 472 17.48 -8.68 19.79
C MET A 472 18.74 -7.89 19.41
N ALA A 473 18.69 -6.56 19.40
CA ALA A 473 19.85 -5.72 19.17
C ALA A 473 20.92 -5.94 20.25
N ASP A 474 20.52 -5.92 21.53
CA ASP A 474 21.40 -6.17 22.68
C ASP A 474 22.02 -7.59 22.65
N ALA A 475 21.28 -8.57 22.12
CA ALA A 475 21.77 -9.93 21.94
C ALA A 475 22.77 -10.08 20.77
N GLY A 476 23.00 -9.01 20.00
CA GLY A 476 24.03 -8.93 18.97
C GLY A 476 23.56 -9.17 17.54
N ALA A 477 22.30 -8.84 17.21
CA ALA A 477 21.83 -8.82 15.82
C ALA A 477 22.62 -7.80 14.98
N ASP A 478 22.94 -8.14 13.73
CA ASP A 478 23.66 -7.26 12.79
C ASP A 478 22.70 -6.43 11.92
N GLY A 479 21.39 -6.68 12.02
CA GLY A 479 20.32 -6.07 11.23
C GLY A 479 18.95 -6.65 11.59
N PHE A 480 17.89 -6.04 11.06
CA PHE A 480 16.52 -6.56 11.16
C PHE A 480 16.02 -7.00 9.78
N ILE A 481 15.19 -8.05 9.76
CA ILE A 481 14.37 -8.39 8.60
C ILE A 481 12.91 -8.46 9.05
N ILE A 482 12.14 -7.45 8.64
CA ILE A 482 10.70 -7.38 8.85
C ILE A 482 10.05 -8.09 7.66
N GLU A 483 9.54 -9.28 7.88
CA GLU A 483 9.14 -10.16 6.78
C GLU A 483 7.68 -10.59 6.83
N THR A 484 7.13 -10.93 5.66
CA THR A 484 5.75 -11.42 5.51
C THR A 484 4.69 -10.37 5.91
N MET A 485 4.95 -9.07 5.68
CA MET A 485 4.02 -8.01 6.10
C MET A 485 2.71 -8.02 5.28
N PRO A 486 1.53 -8.08 5.93
CA PRO A 486 0.22 -8.13 5.27
C PRO A 486 -0.29 -6.74 4.88
N SER A 487 0.27 -5.65 5.42
CA SER A 487 0.04 -4.28 4.94
C SER A 487 1.32 -3.43 4.93
N THR A 488 1.39 -2.42 4.05
CA THR A 488 2.44 -1.39 4.07
C THR A 488 2.42 -0.62 5.39
N ARG A 489 1.23 -0.38 5.96
CA ARG A 489 1.05 0.34 7.22
C ARG A 489 1.70 -0.39 8.40
N GLU A 490 1.44 -1.68 8.55
CA GLU A 490 2.09 -2.48 9.60
C GLU A 490 3.62 -2.51 9.41
N ALA A 491 4.08 -2.64 8.16
CA ALA A 491 5.50 -2.58 7.85
C ALA A 491 6.15 -1.26 8.32
N VAL A 492 5.52 -0.12 8.06
CA VAL A 492 5.99 1.20 8.53
C VAL A 492 6.06 1.25 10.06
N VAL A 493 5.03 0.79 10.76
CA VAL A 493 5.02 0.76 12.24
C VAL A 493 6.18 -0.08 12.79
N GLN A 494 6.44 -1.25 12.20
CA GLN A 494 7.56 -2.10 12.63
C GLN A 494 8.92 -1.46 12.32
N VAL A 495 9.06 -0.80 11.16
CA VAL A 495 10.29 -0.06 10.81
C VAL A 495 10.55 1.06 11.82
N GLU A 496 9.53 1.87 12.12
CA GLU A 496 9.64 2.95 13.10
C GLU A 496 10.03 2.43 14.49
N ALA A 497 9.46 1.30 14.93
CA ALA A 497 9.83 0.65 16.18
C ALA A 497 11.29 0.18 16.19
N CYS A 498 11.76 -0.46 15.11
CA CYS A 498 13.16 -0.90 15.01
C CYS A 498 14.14 0.28 14.98
N ARG A 499 13.76 1.40 14.35
CA ARG A 499 14.57 2.62 14.31
C ARG A 499 14.77 3.28 15.66
N GLN A 500 13.84 3.10 16.59
CA GLN A 500 14.00 3.59 17.97
C GLN A 500 15.14 2.87 18.73
N VAL A 501 15.53 1.67 18.28
CA VAL A 501 16.57 0.86 18.91
C VAL A 501 17.97 1.27 18.44
N GLY A 502 18.11 1.70 17.18
CA GLY A 502 19.38 2.17 16.62
C GLY A 502 19.47 2.10 15.10
N ASP A 503 20.69 2.31 14.59
CA ASP A 503 20.98 2.45 13.15
C ASP A 503 21.27 1.12 12.42
N LEU A 504 20.79 0.00 12.98
CA LEU A 504 20.94 -1.30 12.33
C LEU A 504 20.22 -1.31 10.95
N PRO A 505 20.78 -1.98 9.93
CA PRO A 505 20.12 -2.09 8.64
C PRO A 505 18.81 -2.86 8.78
N ILE A 506 17.76 -2.37 8.10
CA ILE A 506 16.43 -2.97 8.12
C ILE A 506 16.10 -3.45 6.71
N LEU A 507 15.73 -4.72 6.57
CA LEU A 507 15.17 -5.29 5.35
C LEU A 507 13.67 -5.45 5.55
N VAL A 508 12.87 -5.13 4.54
CA VAL A 508 11.40 -5.25 4.67
C VAL A 508 10.81 -6.02 3.50
N SER A 509 9.95 -7.00 3.79
CA SER A 509 9.19 -7.70 2.75
C SER A 509 7.70 -7.75 2.98
N ARG A 510 6.99 -7.79 1.86
CA ARG A 510 5.55 -8.00 1.77
C ARG A 510 5.26 -9.44 1.36
N ALA A 511 4.16 -9.98 1.88
CA ALA A 511 3.59 -11.22 1.36
C ALA A 511 2.58 -10.92 0.25
N MET A 512 3.03 -10.92 -1.01
CA MET A 512 2.19 -10.60 -2.18
C MET A 512 2.20 -11.71 -3.21
N GLN A 513 1.02 -12.23 -3.54
CA GLN A 513 0.85 -13.32 -4.52
C GLN A 513 0.67 -12.80 -5.97
N ARG A 514 0.54 -11.48 -6.14
CA ARG A 514 0.27 -10.82 -7.43
C ARG A 514 0.84 -9.40 -7.45
N VAL A 515 0.97 -8.84 -8.66
CA VAL A 515 1.31 -7.43 -8.86
C VAL A 515 0.06 -6.59 -8.59
N ASP A 516 0.11 -5.79 -7.53
CA ASP A 516 -0.77 -4.65 -7.34
C ASP A 516 0.12 -3.40 -7.45
N GLU A 517 0.04 -2.68 -8.57
CA GLU A 517 0.99 -1.59 -8.84
C GLU A 517 0.86 -0.44 -7.87
N ASP A 518 -0.36 -0.16 -7.38
CA ASP A 518 -0.59 0.92 -6.43
C ASP A 518 -0.05 0.52 -5.06
N GLU A 519 -0.36 -0.69 -4.58
CA GLU A 519 0.14 -1.19 -3.30
C GLU A 519 1.67 -1.40 -3.30
N LEU A 520 2.25 -1.87 -4.41
CA LEU A 520 3.71 -2.00 -4.57
C LEU A 520 4.39 -0.63 -4.65
N ARG A 521 3.77 0.35 -5.29
CA ARG A 521 4.29 1.72 -5.36
C ARG A 521 4.23 2.40 -3.99
N ASP A 522 3.14 2.23 -3.26
CA ASP A 522 2.98 2.72 -1.90
C ASP A 522 4.01 2.07 -0.97
N PHE A 523 4.17 0.74 -1.08
CA PHE A 523 5.19 0.00 -0.34
C PHE A 523 6.61 0.50 -0.68
N ALA A 524 6.96 0.57 -1.96
CA ALA A 524 8.26 1.03 -2.41
C ALA A 524 8.57 2.46 -1.93
N HIS A 525 7.60 3.36 -2.04
CA HIS A 525 7.72 4.75 -1.61
C HIS A 525 7.88 4.84 -0.09
N ALA A 526 6.99 4.20 0.67
CA ALA A 526 7.03 4.23 2.14
C ALA A 526 8.34 3.67 2.69
N MET A 527 8.85 2.59 2.12
CA MET A 527 10.11 1.99 2.56
C MET A 527 11.35 2.80 2.17
N GLN A 528 11.33 3.41 0.98
CA GLN A 528 12.38 4.33 0.55
C GLN A 528 12.43 5.56 1.46
N GLU A 529 11.27 6.09 1.81
CA GLU A 529 11.15 7.20 2.76
C GLU A 529 11.64 6.83 4.16
N ALA A 530 11.31 5.62 4.63
CA ALA A 530 11.79 5.08 5.89
C ALA A 530 13.29 4.70 5.89
N GLY A 531 13.97 4.86 4.76
CA GLY A 531 15.41 4.68 4.62
C GLY A 531 15.90 3.25 4.88
N VAL A 532 15.08 2.24 4.57
CA VAL A 532 15.43 0.82 4.79
C VAL A 532 16.56 0.38 3.84
N ALA A 533 17.28 -0.67 4.21
CA ALA A 533 18.46 -1.14 3.48
C ALA A 533 18.13 -1.96 2.22
N ALA A 534 17.01 -2.68 2.22
CA ALA A 534 16.47 -3.37 1.05
C ALA A 534 14.97 -3.64 1.22
N ILE A 535 14.26 -3.78 0.11
CA ILE A 535 12.84 -4.16 0.10
C ILE A 535 12.62 -5.41 -0.74
N GLY A 536 11.57 -6.17 -0.47
CA GLY A 536 11.37 -7.40 -1.18
C GLY A 536 10.01 -8.03 -0.98
N VAL A 537 9.91 -9.27 -1.45
CA VAL A 537 8.71 -10.09 -1.31
C VAL A 537 9.08 -11.50 -0.89
N ASN A 538 8.26 -12.08 -0.02
CA ASN A 538 8.47 -13.42 0.53
C ASN A 538 7.15 -14.16 0.80
N CYS A 539 7.22 -15.48 1.02
CA CYS A 539 6.15 -16.33 1.59
C CYS A 539 4.82 -16.48 0.80
N ALA A 540 4.67 -15.78 -0.33
CA ALA A 540 3.39 -15.65 -1.05
C ALA A 540 3.27 -16.52 -2.32
N GLY A 541 3.98 -17.65 -2.36
CA GLY A 541 3.93 -18.62 -3.47
C GLY A 541 5.29 -19.17 -3.88
N GLY A 542 5.29 -20.03 -4.89
CA GLY A 542 6.49 -20.63 -5.45
C GLY A 542 7.32 -19.67 -6.33
N PRO A 543 8.51 -20.10 -6.80
CA PRO A 543 9.46 -19.21 -7.47
C PRO A 543 8.92 -18.47 -8.70
N ARG A 544 8.12 -19.13 -9.55
CA ARG A 544 7.51 -18.48 -10.71
C ARG A 544 6.55 -17.34 -10.35
N ARG A 545 5.70 -17.55 -9.35
CA ARG A 545 4.66 -16.58 -8.97
C ARG A 545 5.22 -15.29 -8.41
N LEU A 546 6.37 -15.37 -7.76
CA LEU A 546 7.02 -14.21 -7.17
C LEU A 546 7.71 -13.32 -8.23
N LEU A 547 8.07 -13.87 -9.39
CA LEU A 547 8.86 -13.18 -10.41
C LEU A 547 8.21 -11.88 -10.94
N PRO A 548 6.92 -11.85 -11.34
CA PRO A 548 6.29 -10.61 -11.79
C PRO A 548 6.28 -9.51 -10.72
N VAL A 549 6.12 -9.90 -9.45
CA VAL A 549 6.14 -8.96 -8.31
C VAL A 549 7.53 -8.37 -8.11
N VAL A 550 8.57 -9.21 -8.20
CA VAL A 550 9.98 -8.77 -8.14
C VAL A 550 10.31 -7.85 -9.31
N GLN A 551 9.87 -8.19 -10.53
CA GLN A 551 10.06 -7.35 -11.72
C GLN A 551 9.39 -5.99 -11.57
N ALA A 552 8.11 -5.97 -11.16
CA ALA A 552 7.39 -4.72 -10.92
C ALA A 552 8.08 -3.89 -9.84
N LEU A 553 8.38 -4.48 -8.68
CA LEU A 553 9.03 -3.78 -7.57
C LEU A 553 10.38 -3.19 -7.96
N ALA A 554 11.21 -3.93 -8.70
CA ALA A 554 12.52 -3.47 -9.17
C ALA A 554 12.43 -2.25 -10.12
N THR A 555 11.31 -2.05 -10.80
CA THR A 555 11.08 -0.84 -11.62
C THR A 555 10.53 0.35 -10.83
N MET A 556 10.09 0.14 -9.59
CA MET A 556 9.41 1.15 -8.77
C MET A 556 10.27 1.73 -7.65
N THR A 557 11.44 1.14 -7.37
CA THR A 557 12.36 1.61 -6.31
C THR A 557 13.80 1.72 -6.80
N SER A 558 14.59 2.56 -6.13
CA SER A 558 16.06 2.56 -6.24
C SER A 558 16.73 1.72 -5.15
N LEU A 559 15.97 1.23 -4.17
CA LEU A 559 16.50 0.36 -3.11
C LEU A 559 16.87 -1.03 -3.67
N PRO A 560 17.85 -1.72 -3.06
CA PRO A 560 18.10 -3.12 -3.36
C PRO A 560 16.83 -3.96 -3.19
N VAL A 561 16.50 -4.76 -4.20
CA VAL A 561 15.32 -5.65 -4.17
C VAL A 561 15.72 -7.06 -3.74
N PHE A 562 14.88 -7.74 -2.95
CA PHE A 562 15.06 -9.16 -2.62
C PHE A 562 13.85 -10.04 -2.86
N ALA A 563 14.11 -11.33 -3.10
CA ALA A 563 13.09 -12.33 -3.39
C ALA A 563 13.32 -13.62 -2.59
N LEU A 564 12.33 -14.03 -1.79
CA LEU A 564 12.36 -15.23 -0.92
C LEU A 564 11.12 -16.10 -1.17
N PRO A 565 11.06 -16.88 -2.26
CA PRO A 565 9.90 -17.71 -2.59
C PRO A 565 9.77 -18.91 -1.65
N ASN A 566 8.55 -19.45 -1.52
CA ASN A 566 8.34 -20.77 -0.95
C ASN A 566 8.87 -21.86 -1.88
N ALA A 567 9.06 -23.06 -1.35
CA ALA A 567 9.34 -24.27 -2.12
C ALA A 567 8.08 -24.82 -2.83
N GLY A 568 7.33 -23.95 -3.51
CA GLY A 568 6.02 -24.27 -4.06
C GLY A 568 4.93 -24.36 -2.98
N PHE A 569 3.77 -24.89 -3.35
CA PHE A 569 2.69 -25.17 -2.40
C PHE A 569 2.92 -26.52 -1.74
N PRO A 570 2.74 -26.62 -0.42
CA PRO A 570 2.91 -27.90 0.27
C PRO A 570 1.72 -28.82 0.02
N THR A 571 1.99 -30.11 -0.01
CA THR A 571 0.97 -31.15 0.18
C THR A 571 0.87 -31.50 1.66
N ARG A 572 -0.28 -32.03 2.10
CA ARG A 572 -0.45 -32.53 3.47
C ARG A 572 -0.44 -34.05 3.47
N ASP A 573 0.30 -34.65 4.41
CA ASP A 573 0.15 -36.09 4.68
C ASP A 573 -1.08 -36.37 5.56
N GLY A 574 -1.39 -37.66 5.77
CA GLY A 574 -2.50 -38.10 6.63
C GLY A 574 -2.38 -37.72 8.11
N HIS A 575 -1.26 -37.11 8.52
CA HIS A 575 -1.00 -36.61 9.87
C HIS A 575 -0.99 -35.07 9.92
N GLY A 576 -1.21 -34.40 8.79
CA GLY A 576 -1.28 -32.94 8.67
C GLY A 576 0.06 -32.25 8.48
N HIS A 577 1.17 -32.98 8.32
CA HIS A 577 2.48 -32.38 8.05
C HIS A 577 2.56 -31.84 6.61
N LEU A 578 3.29 -30.74 6.45
CA LEU A 578 3.50 -30.10 5.16
C LEU A 578 4.72 -30.70 4.46
N HIS A 579 4.52 -31.17 3.23
CA HIS A 579 5.57 -31.70 2.36
C HIS A 579 5.72 -30.81 1.13
N TYR A 580 6.92 -30.26 0.95
CA TYR A 580 7.29 -29.43 -0.21
C TYR A 580 8.07 -30.27 -1.24
N HIS A 581 7.73 -30.12 -2.52
CA HIS A 581 8.26 -30.96 -3.61
C HIS A 581 9.16 -30.20 -4.59
N LEU A 582 9.68 -29.02 -4.21
CA LEU A 582 10.48 -28.20 -5.11
C LEU A 582 11.83 -28.84 -5.41
N HIS A 583 12.19 -28.95 -6.70
CA HIS A 583 13.52 -29.37 -7.11
C HIS A 583 14.48 -28.18 -7.17
N SER A 584 15.75 -28.38 -6.77
CA SER A 584 16.78 -27.33 -6.74
C SER A 584 16.99 -26.67 -8.11
N ASP A 585 17.02 -27.42 -9.21
CA ASP A 585 17.21 -26.85 -10.56
C ASP A 585 16.12 -25.86 -10.96
N TYR A 586 14.87 -26.12 -10.55
CA TYR A 586 13.76 -25.22 -10.80
C TYR A 586 13.92 -23.93 -10.00
N LEU A 587 14.28 -24.03 -8.71
CA LEU A 587 14.58 -22.86 -7.88
C LEU A 587 15.69 -22.01 -8.50
N LEU A 588 16.79 -22.63 -8.94
CA LEU A 588 17.93 -21.92 -9.54
C LEU A 588 17.55 -21.17 -10.82
N ARG A 589 16.66 -21.73 -11.64
CA ARG A 589 16.16 -21.05 -12.86
C ARG A 589 15.50 -19.72 -12.51
N TYR A 590 14.62 -19.71 -11.50
CA TYR A 590 13.92 -18.49 -11.09
C TYR A 590 14.80 -17.56 -10.26
N THR A 591 15.75 -18.10 -9.49
CA THR A 591 16.79 -17.27 -8.87
C THR A 591 17.55 -16.46 -9.93
N GLN A 592 17.95 -17.08 -11.04
CA GLN A 592 18.55 -16.36 -12.17
C GLN A 592 17.60 -15.30 -12.73
N ALA A 593 16.31 -15.61 -12.90
CA ALA A 593 15.31 -14.65 -13.37
C ALA A 593 15.13 -13.46 -12.41
N TYR A 594 15.18 -13.66 -11.09
CA TYR A 594 15.16 -12.57 -10.11
C TYR A 594 16.40 -11.69 -10.23
N ILE A 595 17.59 -12.31 -10.36
CA ILE A 595 18.85 -11.58 -10.57
C ILE A 595 18.76 -10.74 -11.86
N ASP A 596 18.20 -11.31 -12.93
CA ASP A 596 18.00 -10.61 -14.20
C ASP A 596 16.99 -9.47 -14.10
N ALA A 597 15.97 -9.61 -13.25
CA ALA A 597 15.01 -8.56 -12.91
C ALA A 597 15.62 -7.44 -12.02
N GLY A 598 16.82 -7.64 -11.46
CA GLY A 598 17.50 -6.66 -10.63
C GLY A 598 17.52 -6.98 -9.13
N ALA A 599 17.20 -8.21 -8.72
CA ALA A 599 17.32 -8.62 -7.32
C ALA A 599 18.78 -8.58 -6.85
N ALA A 600 19.00 -7.92 -5.72
CA ALA A 600 20.29 -7.80 -5.05
C ALA A 600 20.47 -8.83 -3.93
N LEU A 601 19.37 -9.38 -3.42
CA LEU A 601 19.38 -10.54 -2.53
C LEU A 601 18.38 -11.61 -2.98
N VAL A 602 18.75 -12.86 -2.78
CA VAL A 602 17.92 -14.04 -3.10
C VAL A 602 18.04 -15.05 -1.97
N GLY A 603 17.04 -15.90 -1.76
CA GLY A 603 17.05 -16.90 -0.70
C GLY A 603 15.78 -17.73 -0.78
N GLY A 604 15.24 -18.16 0.36
CA GLY A 604 13.98 -18.89 0.38
C GLY A 604 13.14 -18.65 1.61
N CYS A 605 11.85 -18.96 1.49
CA CYS A 605 10.90 -18.99 2.59
C CYS A 605 10.46 -20.45 2.83
N CYS A 606 9.18 -20.70 3.14
CA CYS A 606 8.68 -21.99 3.60
C CYS A 606 9.06 -23.14 2.65
N GLY A 607 9.66 -24.19 3.19
CA GLY A 607 10.09 -25.39 2.46
C GLY A 607 11.44 -25.29 1.74
N VAL A 608 12.09 -24.12 1.72
CA VAL A 608 13.44 -23.97 1.14
C VAL A 608 14.49 -24.34 2.19
N GLY A 609 14.93 -25.60 2.17
CA GLY A 609 15.98 -26.11 3.09
C GLY A 609 17.44 -25.82 2.69
N PRO A 610 18.43 -26.27 3.50
CA PRO A 610 19.86 -26.06 3.28
C PRO A 610 20.41 -26.57 1.94
N GLU A 611 19.84 -27.64 1.37
CA GLU A 611 20.27 -28.16 0.07
C GLU A 611 20.01 -27.16 -1.07
N HIS A 612 18.85 -26.52 -1.04
CA HIS A 612 18.49 -25.46 -1.98
C HIS A 612 19.43 -24.27 -1.87
N ILE A 613 19.71 -23.82 -0.64
CA ILE A 613 20.63 -22.71 -0.38
C ILE A 613 22.05 -23.05 -0.84
N ARG A 614 22.49 -24.30 -0.68
CA ARG A 614 23.79 -24.77 -1.18
C ARG A 614 23.88 -24.66 -2.69
N ALA A 615 22.86 -25.15 -3.39
CA ALA A 615 22.79 -25.05 -4.84
C ALA A 615 22.79 -23.56 -5.29
N MET A 616 22.06 -22.70 -4.57
CA MET A 616 21.96 -21.27 -4.88
C MET A 616 23.29 -20.54 -4.65
N ALA A 617 23.94 -20.77 -3.51
CA ALA A 617 25.20 -20.16 -3.16
C ALA A 617 26.33 -20.56 -4.12
N GLN A 618 26.41 -21.85 -4.47
CA GLN A 618 27.41 -22.36 -5.44
C GLN A 618 27.27 -21.70 -6.82
N ARG A 619 26.04 -21.41 -7.25
CA ARG A 619 25.78 -20.84 -8.58
C ARG A 619 25.86 -19.32 -8.63
N PHE A 620 25.40 -18.61 -7.61
CA PHE A 620 25.11 -17.17 -7.71
C PHE A 620 25.84 -16.27 -6.71
N ALA A 621 26.48 -16.80 -5.66
CA ALA A 621 27.08 -15.94 -4.61
C ALA A 621 28.18 -14.99 -5.13
N GLN A 622 28.72 -15.23 -6.32
CA GLN A 622 29.74 -14.39 -6.95
C GLN A 622 29.19 -13.46 -8.05
N SER A 623 27.88 -13.50 -8.33
CA SER A 623 27.26 -12.72 -9.39
C SER A 623 27.35 -11.21 -9.12
N PRO A 624 27.65 -10.38 -10.15
CA PRO A 624 27.62 -8.93 -10.04
C PRO A 624 26.17 -8.42 -9.94
N LEU A 625 25.98 -7.26 -9.31
CA LEU A 625 24.67 -6.60 -9.22
C LEU A 625 24.32 -5.88 -10.54
N LYS A 626 23.08 -6.05 -11.02
CA LYS A 626 22.51 -5.24 -12.12
C LYS A 626 21.77 -4.04 -11.53
N ARG A 627 21.88 -2.84 -12.14
CA ARG A 627 21.08 -1.66 -11.78
C ARG A 627 19.78 -1.62 -12.60
N PRO A 628 18.60 -1.38 -12.01
CA PRO A 628 17.34 -1.31 -12.74
C PRO A 628 17.24 -0.08 -13.67
N THR A 629 16.60 -0.25 -14.83
CA THR A 629 16.16 0.82 -15.74
C THR A 629 14.66 1.03 -15.61
N THR A 630 14.21 2.22 -15.20
CA THR A 630 12.79 2.55 -14.99
C THR A 630 12.08 2.93 -16.31
N ALA A 631 10.91 2.36 -16.60
CA ALA A 631 10.03 2.74 -17.71
C ALA A 631 8.61 3.12 -17.20
N ARG A 632 7.89 3.97 -17.94
CA ARG A 632 6.59 4.61 -17.55
C ARG A 632 5.44 4.22 -18.51
N PRO A 633 4.24 3.82 -18.05
CA PRO A 633 3.05 3.69 -18.90
C PRO A 633 1.95 4.76 -18.64
N LYS A 634 1.08 4.98 -19.64
CA LYS A 634 -0.04 5.96 -19.69
C LYS A 634 -1.41 5.27 -19.58
N ARG A 635 -2.44 6.00 -19.12
CA ARG A 635 -3.86 5.58 -18.96
C ARG A 635 -4.82 6.34 -19.92
N SER A 636 -5.93 5.70 -20.32
CA SER A 636 -7.16 6.34 -20.83
C SER A 636 -8.42 5.54 -20.42
N ALA A 637 -9.61 6.15 -20.51
CA ALA A 637 -10.91 5.58 -20.13
C ALA A 637 -12.04 5.98 -21.11
N SER A 638 -13.10 5.16 -21.20
CA SER A 638 -14.41 5.48 -21.83
C SER A 638 -15.48 4.47 -21.37
N THR A 639 -16.74 4.90 -21.26
CA THR A 639 -17.94 4.12 -20.86
C THR A 639 -19.02 4.13 -21.95
N SER A 640 -19.86 3.08 -22.05
CA SER A 640 -21.10 3.11 -22.85
C SER A 640 -22.23 2.20 -22.33
N VAL A 641 -23.48 2.43 -22.77
CA VAL A 641 -24.78 2.01 -22.20
C VAL A 641 -25.34 0.70 -22.80
N LEU A 642 -26.13 -0.07 -22.03
CA LEU A 642 -26.68 -1.42 -22.32
C LEU A 642 -27.83 -1.51 -23.36
N ARG A 643 -27.90 -2.66 -24.05
CA ARG A 643 -28.95 -3.19 -24.96
C ARG A 643 -29.24 -4.68 -24.59
N PRO A 644 -30.31 -5.34 -25.10
CA PRO A 644 -30.74 -6.69 -24.68
C PRO A 644 -29.75 -7.82 -25.05
N ASP A 645 -29.78 -8.91 -24.29
CA ASP A 645 -28.82 -10.04 -24.28
C ASP A 645 -28.86 -10.96 -25.54
N PRO A 646 -27.83 -10.92 -26.42
CA PRO A 646 -27.70 -11.79 -27.61
C PRO A 646 -27.09 -13.17 -27.34
N PHE A 647 -26.46 -13.40 -26.18
CA PHE A 647 -25.61 -14.56 -25.92
C PHE A 647 -26.42 -15.86 -25.75
N LEU A 648 -27.51 -15.83 -24.97
CA LEU A 648 -28.40 -16.99 -24.82
C LEU A 648 -29.13 -17.36 -26.11
N GLN A 649 -29.48 -16.37 -26.93
CA GLN A 649 -30.10 -16.62 -28.24
C GLN A 649 -29.11 -17.33 -29.17
N HIS A 650 -27.83 -16.99 -29.09
CA HIS A 650 -26.78 -17.65 -29.85
C HIS A 650 -26.52 -19.09 -29.37
N LEU A 651 -26.50 -19.33 -28.05
CA LEU A 651 -26.34 -20.66 -27.46
C LEU A 651 -27.47 -21.63 -27.84
N ARG A 652 -28.67 -21.12 -28.11
CA ARG A 652 -29.83 -21.90 -28.55
C ARG A 652 -30.00 -21.95 -30.07
N SER A 653 -29.06 -21.39 -30.82
CA SER A 653 -29.05 -21.42 -32.29
C SER A 653 -28.29 -22.64 -32.82
N ASP A 654 -28.41 -22.91 -34.12
CA ASP A 654 -27.66 -23.98 -34.79
C ASP A 654 -26.16 -23.64 -35.00
N GLN A 655 -25.71 -22.45 -34.59
CA GLN A 655 -24.31 -22.01 -34.69
C GLN A 655 -23.53 -22.35 -33.41
N THR A 656 -22.28 -22.77 -33.57
CA THR A 656 -21.42 -23.07 -32.42
C THR A 656 -21.01 -21.78 -31.72
N THR A 657 -21.44 -21.60 -30.47
CA THR A 657 -21.05 -20.45 -29.64
C THR A 657 -19.61 -20.64 -29.14
N ILE A 658 -18.74 -19.64 -29.33
CA ILE A 658 -17.35 -19.71 -28.86
C ILE A 658 -17.09 -18.60 -27.84
N CYS A 659 -16.72 -19.01 -26.63
CA CYS A 659 -16.29 -18.12 -25.56
C CYS A 659 -14.79 -18.25 -25.35
N ALA A 660 -14.16 -17.21 -24.83
CA ALA A 660 -12.78 -17.29 -24.35
C ALA A 660 -12.68 -16.71 -22.95
N MET A 661 -12.00 -17.40 -22.05
CA MET A 661 -11.77 -16.95 -20.68
C MET A 661 -10.29 -16.65 -20.47
N VAL A 662 -10.02 -15.40 -20.13
CA VAL A 662 -8.67 -14.90 -19.85
C VAL A 662 -8.42 -14.94 -18.33
N PRO A 663 -7.24 -15.39 -17.85
CA PRO A 663 -6.94 -15.40 -16.42
C PRO A 663 -7.10 -14.03 -15.75
N GLY A 664 -7.93 -13.95 -14.70
CA GLY A 664 -8.16 -12.70 -13.95
C GLY A 664 -6.93 -12.15 -13.23
N ARG A 665 -5.90 -12.98 -13.05
CA ARG A 665 -4.59 -12.61 -12.48
C ARG A 665 -3.76 -11.68 -13.36
N LEU A 666 -4.03 -11.60 -14.65
CA LEU A 666 -3.25 -10.78 -15.58
C LEU A 666 -3.54 -9.27 -15.36
N PRO A 667 -2.59 -8.38 -15.72
CA PRO A 667 -2.85 -6.95 -15.73
C PRO A 667 -4.03 -6.59 -16.63
N VAL A 668 -4.83 -5.58 -16.25
CA VAL A 668 -6.05 -5.20 -16.98
C VAL A 668 -5.76 -4.90 -18.45
N SER A 669 -4.66 -4.20 -18.75
CA SER A 669 -4.25 -3.90 -20.13
C SER A 669 -3.93 -5.15 -20.95
N VAL A 670 -3.38 -6.19 -20.32
CA VAL A 670 -3.08 -7.47 -20.97
C VAL A 670 -4.37 -8.26 -21.20
N ILE A 671 -5.30 -8.22 -20.24
CA ILE A 671 -6.63 -8.81 -20.40
C ILE A 671 -7.36 -8.13 -21.56
N GLU A 672 -7.33 -6.79 -21.64
CA GLU A 672 -7.93 -6.01 -22.73
C GLU A 672 -7.31 -6.33 -24.09
N ASP A 673 -5.98 -6.39 -24.18
CA ASP A 673 -5.28 -6.75 -25.42
C ASP A 673 -5.63 -8.18 -25.87
N SER A 674 -5.54 -9.13 -24.95
CA SER A 674 -5.86 -10.54 -25.22
C SER A 674 -7.31 -10.69 -25.66
N ALA A 675 -8.23 -10.04 -24.94
CA ALA A 675 -9.66 -10.04 -25.25
C ALA A 675 -9.94 -9.43 -26.63
N SER A 676 -9.30 -8.30 -26.95
CA SER A 676 -9.48 -7.63 -28.25
C SER A 676 -9.03 -8.53 -29.40
N ARG A 677 -7.85 -9.16 -29.27
CA ARG A 677 -7.33 -10.11 -30.27
C ARG A 677 -8.25 -11.32 -30.46
N LEU A 678 -8.78 -11.88 -29.37
CA LEU A 678 -9.71 -13.01 -29.43
C LEU A 678 -11.05 -12.60 -30.08
N ALA A 679 -11.57 -11.41 -29.77
CA ALA A 679 -12.77 -10.86 -30.39
C ALA A 679 -12.62 -10.67 -31.91
N GLU A 680 -11.48 -10.14 -32.36
CA GLU A 680 -11.16 -9.97 -33.80
C GLU A 680 -11.14 -11.30 -34.56
N HIS A 681 -10.80 -12.40 -33.89
CA HIS A 681 -10.74 -13.74 -34.48
C HIS A 681 -12.05 -14.53 -34.35
N GLY A 682 -13.15 -13.86 -33.99
CA GLY A 682 -14.49 -14.43 -34.03
C GLY A 682 -14.95 -15.10 -32.74
N CYS A 683 -14.44 -14.65 -31.59
CA CYS A 683 -14.99 -15.02 -30.28
C CYS A 683 -16.34 -14.30 -30.03
N ASP A 684 -17.35 -15.02 -29.53
CA ASP A 684 -18.71 -14.52 -29.33
C ASP A 684 -18.91 -13.85 -27.97
N ALA A 685 -18.20 -14.33 -26.93
CA ALA A 685 -18.20 -13.74 -25.60
C ALA A 685 -16.82 -13.87 -24.93
N ILE A 686 -16.50 -12.96 -24.02
CA ILE A 686 -15.20 -12.93 -23.32
C ILE A 686 -15.40 -12.96 -21.82
N GLY A 687 -14.77 -13.93 -21.16
CA GLY A 687 -14.84 -14.09 -19.72
C GLY A 687 -13.53 -13.81 -19.01
N ILE A 688 -13.63 -13.58 -17.70
CA ILE A 688 -12.48 -13.58 -16.80
C ILE A 688 -12.54 -14.85 -15.94
N LEU A 689 -11.43 -15.60 -15.95
CA LEU A 689 -11.26 -16.82 -15.16
C LEU A 689 -10.85 -16.46 -13.72
N ALA A 690 -11.85 -16.30 -12.86
CA ALA A 690 -11.72 -15.91 -11.44
C ALA A 690 -11.32 -17.07 -10.52
N GLY A 691 -11.69 -18.31 -10.87
CA GLY A 691 -11.33 -19.52 -10.15
C GLY A 691 -9.88 -19.94 -10.37
N TRP A 692 -9.21 -19.38 -11.38
CA TRP A 692 -7.81 -19.69 -11.66
C TRP A 692 -6.87 -19.22 -10.53
N PRO A 693 -5.84 -20.00 -10.16
CA PRO A 693 -4.94 -19.61 -9.07
C PRO A 693 -4.25 -18.26 -9.29
N GLY A 694 -4.39 -17.38 -8.31
CA GLY A 694 -3.86 -16.00 -8.34
C GLY A 694 -4.84 -14.94 -8.85
N SER A 695 -6.03 -15.32 -9.36
CA SER A 695 -7.04 -14.36 -9.82
C SER A 695 -7.72 -13.60 -8.67
N GLY A 696 -7.74 -14.18 -7.46
CA GLY A 696 -8.27 -13.56 -6.23
C GLY A 696 -9.81 -13.51 -6.23
N GLY A 697 -10.45 -14.26 -5.33
CA GLY A 697 -11.91 -14.47 -5.29
C GLY A 697 -12.78 -13.28 -4.89
N ASN A 698 -12.33 -12.03 -5.04
CA ASN A 698 -13.14 -10.85 -4.72
C ASN A 698 -13.86 -10.32 -5.97
N GLY A 699 -15.09 -10.79 -6.17
CA GLY A 699 -15.84 -10.64 -7.44
C GLY A 699 -16.15 -9.21 -7.86
N GLY A 700 -16.25 -8.24 -6.94
CA GLY A 700 -16.57 -6.85 -7.28
C GLY A 700 -15.50 -6.13 -8.10
N HIS A 701 -14.22 -6.37 -7.82
CA HIS A 701 -13.12 -5.80 -8.60
C HIS A 701 -12.96 -6.50 -9.96
N LEU A 702 -13.24 -7.81 -10.03
CA LEU A 702 -13.24 -8.55 -11.29
C LEU A 702 -14.40 -8.11 -12.19
N ALA A 703 -15.58 -7.79 -11.64
CA ALA A 703 -16.70 -7.22 -12.38
C ALA A 703 -16.33 -5.87 -13.02
N ALA A 704 -15.60 -4.99 -12.32
CA ALA A 704 -15.17 -3.70 -12.86
C ALA A 704 -14.16 -3.85 -14.01
N ARG A 705 -13.22 -4.79 -13.88
CA ARG A 705 -12.29 -5.15 -14.96
C ARG A 705 -13.03 -5.72 -16.16
N LEU A 706 -13.96 -6.64 -15.90
CA LEU A 706 -14.76 -7.29 -16.92
C LEU A 706 -15.61 -6.29 -17.70
N ARG A 707 -16.21 -5.29 -17.02
CA ARG A 707 -16.94 -4.23 -17.71
C ARG A 707 -16.05 -3.44 -18.66
N ARG A 708 -14.83 -3.12 -18.27
CA ARG A 708 -13.87 -2.42 -19.14
C ARG A 708 -13.49 -3.26 -20.36
N VAL A 709 -13.31 -4.57 -20.19
CA VAL A 709 -13.08 -5.52 -21.28
C VAL A 709 -14.29 -5.58 -22.21
N ALA A 710 -15.50 -5.68 -21.66
CA ALA A 710 -16.75 -5.68 -22.42
C ALA A 710 -16.89 -4.41 -23.28
N ASP A 711 -16.64 -3.24 -22.68
CA ASP A 711 -16.69 -1.94 -23.36
C ASP A 711 -15.65 -1.85 -24.48
N THR A 712 -14.46 -2.41 -24.28
CA THR A 712 -13.36 -2.38 -25.26
C THR A 712 -13.63 -3.31 -26.45
N CYS A 713 -14.05 -4.55 -26.18
CA CYS A 713 -14.19 -5.57 -27.20
C CYS A 713 -15.57 -5.60 -27.87
N GLN A 714 -16.56 -4.87 -27.33
CA GLN A 714 -17.95 -4.86 -27.80
C GLN A 714 -18.56 -6.28 -27.85
N ARG A 715 -18.24 -7.11 -26.85
CA ARG A 715 -18.73 -8.49 -26.70
C ARG A 715 -19.40 -8.70 -25.34
N PRO A 716 -20.40 -9.60 -25.24
CA PRO A 716 -20.90 -10.09 -23.97
C PRO A 716 -19.76 -10.56 -23.08
N ALA A 717 -19.87 -10.25 -21.79
CA ALA A 717 -18.81 -10.52 -20.83
C ALA A 717 -19.25 -11.46 -19.72
N ILE A 718 -18.45 -12.49 -19.45
CA ILE A 718 -18.77 -13.60 -18.52
C ILE A 718 -17.92 -13.50 -17.26
N LEU A 719 -18.56 -13.35 -16.10
CA LEU A 719 -17.88 -13.35 -14.81
C LEU A 719 -17.92 -14.75 -14.19
N GLU A 720 -16.76 -15.35 -13.97
CA GLU A 720 -16.70 -16.58 -13.17
C GLU A 720 -16.91 -16.29 -11.68
N ILE A 721 -17.73 -17.09 -11.01
CA ILE A 721 -17.95 -17.08 -9.56
C ILE A 721 -17.43 -18.41 -8.99
N PRO A 722 -16.31 -18.42 -8.24
CA PRO A 722 -15.76 -19.65 -7.69
C PRO A 722 -16.51 -20.05 -6.41
N ALA A 723 -17.65 -20.74 -6.55
CA ALA A 723 -18.59 -20.99 -5.46
C ALA A 723 -17.95 -21.68 -4.25
N ALA A 724 -17.09 -22.68 -4.47
CA ALA A 724 -16.40 -23.38 -3.39
C ALA A 724 -15.31 -22.53 -2.68
N ALA A 725 -14.91 -21.41 -3.27
CA ALA A 725 -13.83 -20.56 -2.76
C ALA A 725 -14.33 -19.31 -2.01
N ILE A 726 -15.62 -19.00 -2.08
CA ILE A 726 -16.22 -17.80 -1.46
C ILE A 726 -17.33 -18.19 -0.50
N ASP A 727 -17.66 -17.29 0.44
CA ASP A 727 -18.85 -17.43 1.29
C ASP A 727 -20.05 -16.68 0.71
N VAL A 728 -21.24 -16.88 1.30
CA VAL A 728 -22.51 -16.32 0.80
C VAL A 728 -22.48 -14.79 0.72
N ALA A 729 -21.84 -14.12 1.69
CA ALA A 729 -21.75 -12.66 1.71
C ALA A 729 -20.82 -12.12 0.60
N ALA A 730 -19.69 -12.80 0.36
CA ALA A 730 -18.81 -12.47 -0.76
C ALA A 730 -19.46 -12.73 -2.11
N ALA A 731 -20.25 -13.80 -2.24
CA ALA A 731 -21.04 -14.09 -3.43
C ALA A 731 -22.09 -12.99 -3.69
N GLU A 732 -22.86 -12.59 -2.68
CA GLU A 732 -23.85 -11.51 -2.78
C GLU A 732 -23.19 -10.18 -3.18
N THR A 733 -22.05 -9.84 -2.58
CA THR A 733 -21.29 -8.63 -2.93
C THR A 733 -20.83 -8.65 -4.39
N ALA A 734 -20.36 -9.81 -4.87
CA ALA A 734 -19.96 -9.98 -6.27
C ALA A 734 -21.15 -9.84 -7.23
N LEU A 735 -22.32 -10.39 -6.86
CA LEU A 735 -23.54 -10.32 -7.65
C LEU A 735 -24.08 -8.89 -7.73
N HIS A 736 -24.14 -8.15 -6.62
CA HIS A 736 -24.52 -6.72 -6.64
C HIS A 736 -23.58 -5.90 -7.52
N ALA A 737 -22.26 -6.05 -7.32
CA ALA A 737 -21.28 -5.33 -8.13
C ALA A 737 -21.41 -5.68 -9.63
N ALA A 738 -21.59 -6.96 -9.97
CA ALA A 738 -21.81 -7.37 -11.36
C ALA A 738 -23.09 -6.74 -11.94
N HIS A 739 -24.18 -6.70 -11.18
CA HIS A 739 -25.44 -6.10 -11.59
C HIS A 739 -25.28 -4.60 -11.88
N ASP A 740 -24.72 -3.85 -10.92
CA ASP A 740 -24.52 -2.41 -10.99
C ASP A 740 -23.58 -2.01 -12.13
N LEU A 741 -22.55 -2.84 -12.37
CA LEU A 741 -21.59 -2.66 -13.45
C LEU A 741 -22.08 -3.21 -14.79
N GLY A 742 -23.35 -3.60 -14.90
CA GLY A 742 -23.96 -4.03 -16.16
C GLY A 742 -23.48 -5.38 -16.70
N VAL A 743 -22.77 -6.18 -15.91
CA VAL A 743 -22.42 -7.56 -16.25
C VAL A 743 -23.70 -8.41 -16.11
N ARG A 744 -23.99 -9.25 -17.09
CA ARG A 744 -25.22 -10.05 -17.15
C ARG A 744 -24.99 -11.55 -17.30
N HIS A 745 -23.75 -11.99 -17.51
CA HIS A 745 -23.42 -13.40 -17.65
C HIS A 745 -22.52 -13.86 -16.52
N LEU A 746 -22.94 -14.93 -15.86
CA LEU A 746 -22.20 -15.58 -14.79
C LEU A 746 -21.82 -16.99 -15.21
N LEU A 747 -20.65 -17.45 -14.76
CA LEU A 747 -20.25 -18.85 -14.81
C LEU A 747 -19.88 -19.30 -13.39
N ILE A 748 -20.74 -20.10 -12.77
CA ILE A 748 -20.47 -20.66 -11.45
C ILE A 748 -19.50 -21.82 -11.60
N ASP A 749 -18.35 -21.76 -10.93
CA ASP A 749 -17.45 -22.90 -10.83
C ASP A 749 -17.88 -23.85 -9.71
N GLY A 750 -18.41 -25.01 -10.10
CA GLY A 750 -18.94 -26.06 -9.24
C GLY A 750 -17.89 -26.95 -8.56
N GLY A 751 -16.60 -26.59 -8.60
CA GLY A 751 -15.55 -27.29 -7.82
C GLY A 751 -14.27 -27.61 -8.61
N VAL A 752 -14.15 -27.15 -9.84
CA VAL A 752 -13.04 -27.51 -10.75
C VAL A 752 -11.79 -26.70 -10.44
N PHE A 753 -11.87 -25.37 -10.46
CA PHE A 753 -10.73 -24.49 -10.16
C PHE A 753 -10.82 -23.90 -8.76
N SER A 754 -12.02 -23.74 -8.24
CA SER A 754 -12.31 -23.26 -6.88
C SER A 754 -11.75 -24.18 -5.79
N SER A 755 -11.53 -25.48 -6.08
CA SER A 755 -10.80 -26.40 -5.19
C SER A 755 -9.30 -26.10 -5.07
N LEU A 756 -8.74 -25.31 -5.99
CA LEU A 756 -7.34 -24.85 -5.98
C LEU A 756 -7.14 -23.54 -5.21
N VAL A 757 -8.23 -22.90 -4.77
CA VAL A 757 -8.20 -21.62 -4.09
C VAL A 757 -8.39 -21.87 -2.59
N GLU A 758 -7.41 -21.49 -1.76
CA GLU A 758 -7.55 -21.60 -0.31
C GLU A 758 -8.67 -20.67 0.19
N SER A 759 -9.75 -21.25 0.72
CA SER A 759 -10.86 -20.50 1.30
C SER A 759 -10.97 -20.72 2.81
N PRO A 760 -11.05 -19.64 3.62
CA PRO A 760 -11.16 -19.72 5.07
C PRO A 760 -12.61 -19.98 5.60
N GLY A 761 -13.54 -20.47 4.76
CA GLY A 761 -14.94 -20.72 5.11
C GLY A 761 -15.53 -21.98 4.44
N ARG A 762 -16.77 -22.35 4.81
CA ARG A 762 -17.53 -23.33 4.03
C ARG A 762 -17.92 -22.64 2.71
N GLY A 763 -17.37 -23.11 1.59
CA GLY A 763 -17.75 -22.64 0.26
C GLY A 763 -19.26 -22.70 0.05
N VAL A 764 -19.78 -21.82 -0.81
CA VAL A 764 -21.19 -21.84 -1.18
C VAL A 764 -21.47 -23.05 -2.07
N ASP A 765 -22.47 -23.82 -1.71
CA ASP A 765 -22.97 -24.89 -2.57
C ASP A 765 -23.54 -24.29 -3.89
N PRO A 766 -23.15 -24.80 -5.07
CA PRO A 766 -23.59 -24.25 -6.35
C PRO A 766 -25.11 -24.20 -6.54
N ILE A 767 -25.86 -25.19 -6.04
CA ILE A 767 -27.34 -25.19 -6.09
C ILE A 767 -27.90 -24.08 -5.21
N HIS A 768 -27.32 -23.90 -4.02
CA HIS A 768 -27.72 -22.78 -3.16
C HIS A 768 -27.47 -21.45 -3.86
N LEU A 769 -26.30 -21.24 -4.46
CA LEU A 769 -25.96 -20.00 -5.17
C LEU A 769 -26.90 -19.73 -6.37
N LEU A 770 -27.26 -20.76 -7.14
CA LEU A 770 -28.24 -20.65 -8.21
C LEU A 770 -29.61 -20.18 -7.69
N ALA A 771 -30.07 -20.72 -6.56
CA ALA A 771 -31.32 -20.29 -5.94
C ALA A 771 -31.27 -18.80 -5.54
N LEU A 772 -30.13 -18.33 -5.03
CA LEU A 772 -29.94 -16.91 -4.71
C LEU A 772 -30.04 -16.01 -5.95
N ILE A 773 -29.40 -16.43 -7.04
CA ILE A 773 -29.45 -15.70 -8.31
C ILE A 773 -30.87 -15.70 -8.89
N ALA A 774 -31.58 -16.83 -8.80
CA ALA A 774 -32.96 -16.93 -9.22
C ALA A 774 -33.88 -15.99 -8.40
N ASP A 775 -33.69 -15.88 -7.09
CA ASP A 775 -34.42 -14.95 -6.23
C ASP A 775 -34.09 -13.48 -6.57
N GLY A 776 -32.82 -13.14 -6.77
CA GLY A 776 -32.42 -11.80 -7.20
C GLY A 776 -32.95 -11.43 -8.58
N ASN A 777 -32.98 -12.38 -9.53
CA ASN A 777 -33.62 -12.20 -10.83
C ASN A 777 -35.15 -12.01 -10.72
N ARG A 778 -35.79 -12.54 -9.66
CA ARG A 778 -37.20 -12.27 -9.33
C ARG A 778 -37.39 -10.96 -8.55
N GLY A 779 -36.31 -10.27 -8.19
CA GLY A 779 -36.32 -9.00 -7.49
C GLY A 779 -36.26 -9.10 -5.97
N TYR A 780 -35.63 -10.14 -5.42
CA TYR A 780 -35.51 -10.34 -3.98
C TYR A 780 -34.07 -10.64 -3.55
N ASP A 781 -33.61 -10.03 -2.46
CA ASP A 781 -32.34 -10.34 -1.82
C ASP A 781 -32.42 -11.62 -0.96
N LEU A 782 -31.31 -12.01 -0.34
CA LEU A 782 -31.21 -13.21 0.49
C LEU A 782 -32.12 -13.23 1.72
N ARG A 783 -32.60 -12.07 2.14
CA ARG A 783 -33.50 -11.90 3.29
C ARG A 783 -34.96 -11.83 2.85
N GLY A 784 -35.24 -12.01 1.55
CA GLY A 784 -36.55 -11.85 0.96
C GLY A 784 -37.00 -10.38 0.86
N VAL A 785 -36.06 -9.43 0.98
CA VAL A 785 -36.33 -8.01 0.81
C VAL A 785 -36.35 -7.71 -0.68
N ARG A 786 -37.32 -6.92 -1.12
CA ARG A 786 -37.46 -6.54 -2.52
C ARG A 786 -36.28 -5.64 -2.94
N LEU A 787 -35.61 -6.00 -4.02
CA LEU A 787 -34.57 -5.18 -4.65
C LEU A 787 -35.22 -3.97 -5.36
N ASP A 788 -34.48 -2.87 -5.43
CA ASP A 788 -34.90 -1.67 -6.17
C ASP A 788 -35.12 -1.99 -7.65
N GLU A 789 -34.23 -2.81 -8.22
CA GLU A 789 -34.37 -3.40 -9.55
C GLU A 789 -34.05 -4.90 -9.50
N PRO A 790 -34.83 -5.78 -10.16
CA PRO A 790 -34.47 -7.18 -10.27
C PRO A 790 -33.16 -7.38 -11.03
N TRP A 791 -32.40 -8.40 -10.64
CA TRP A 791 -31.27 -8.84 -11.44
C TRP A 791 -31.74 -9.38 -12.80
N SER A 792 -30.80 -9.49 -13.73
CA SER A 792 -31.03 -10.02 -15.08
C SER A 792 -29.87 -10.90 -15.51
N PHE A 793 -29.42 -11.77 -14.60
CA PHE A 793 -28.31 -12.68 -14.87
C PHE A 793 -28.76 -13.90 -15.67
N THR A 794 -27.97 -14.20 -16.69
CA THR A 794 -27.84 -15.52 -17.33
C THR A 794 -26.73 -16.30 -16.61
N VAL A 795 -26.98 -17.55 -16.23
CA VAL A 795 -26.05 -18.31 -15.38
C VAL A 795 -25.66 -19.66 -16.01
N GLY A 796 -24.37 -19.84 -16.24
CA GLY A 796 -23.78 -21.15 -16.53
C GLY A 796 -23.22 -21.82 -15.29
N VAL A 797 -23.11 -23.15 -15.31
CA VAL A 797 -22.43 -23.92 -14.25
C VAL A 797 -21.35 -24.81 -14.86
N ARG A 798 -20.12 -24.66 -14.36
CA ARG A 798 -18.99 -25.54 -14.67
C ARG A 798 -19.02 -26.75 -13.74
N LEU A 799 -19.03 -27.95 -14.31
CA LEU A 799 -19.00 -29.22 -13.58
C LEU A 799 -17.72 -30.02 -13.89
N PRO A 800 -17.14 -30.71 -12.89
CA PRO A 800 -16.11 -31.70 -13.13
C PRO A 800 -16.68 -32.93 -13.84
N ALA A 801 -15.82 -33.69 -14.50
CA ALA A 801 -16.21 -34.81 -15.36
C ALA A 801 -17.03 -35.89 -14.65
N ASP A 802 -16.75 -36.12 -13.37
CA ASP A 802 -17.40 -37.13 -12.52
C ASP A 802 -18.71 -36.64 -11.88
N ALA A 803 -19.00 -35.34 -11.93
CA ALA A 803 -20.22 -34.76 -11.39
C ALA A 803 -21.29 -34.47 -12.45
N LEU A 804 -21.10 -34.88 -13.71
CA LEU A 804 -22.03 -34.60 -14.81
C LEU A 804 -23.42 -35.24 -14.62
N THR A 805 -23.51 -36.30 -13.82
CA THR A 805 -24.80 -36.89 -13.41
C THR A 805 -25.69 -35.94 -12.60
N SER A 806 -25.14 -34.82 -12.09
CA SER A 806 -25.88 -33.78 -11.39
C SER A 806 -26.37 -32.63 -12.28
N ALA A 807 -26.15 -32.68 -13.59
CA ALA A 807 -26.55 -31.62 -14.52
C ALA A 807 -28.04 -31.27 -14.41
N ASP A 808 -28.92 -32.27 -14.30
CA ASP A 808 -30.36 -32.11 -14.13
C ASP A 808 -30.73 -31.33 -12.86
N ALA A 809 -29.97 -31.54 -11.77
CA ALA A 809 -30.16 -30.84 -10.52
C ALA A 809 -29.76 -29.36 -10.64
N MET A 810 -28.71 -29.06 -11.41
CA MET A 810 -28.29 -27.68 -11.71
C MET A 810 -29.31 -26.97 -12.59
N GLU A 811 -29.87 -27.64 -13.60
CA GLU A 811 -30.98 -27.11 -14.41
C GLU A 811 -32.20 -26.79 -13.54
N GLN A 812 -32.63 -27.72 -12.67
CA GLN A 812 -33.76 -27.50 -11.77
C GLN A 812 -33.52 -26.35 -10.77
N ALA A 813 -32.26 -26.13 -10.39
CA ALA A 813 -31.85 -25.03 -9.52
C ALA A 813 -31.79 -23.67 -10.24
N GLY A 814 -31.86 -23.64 -11.58
CA GLY A 814 -31.93 -22.43 -12.38
C GLY A 814 -30.71 -22.14 -13.26
N ALA A 815 -29.87 -23.13 -13.57
CA ALA A 815 -28.81 -22.97 -14.57
C ALA A 815 -29.39 -22.83 -15.99
N ASP A 816 -28.82 -21.93 -16.79
CA ASP A 816 -29.20 -21.70 -18.19
C ASP A 816 -28.38 -22.53 -19.18
N TYR A 817 -27.16 -22.95 -18.80
CA TYR A 817 -26.29 -23.86 -19.54
C TYR A 817 -25.28 -24.56 -18.62
N ILE A 818 -24.72 -25.68 -19.07
CA ILE A 818 -23.65 -26.41 -18.38
C ILE A 818 -22.36 -26.27 -19.17
N SER A 819 -21.23 -26.05 -18.49
CA SER A 819 -19.89 -26.22 -19.06
C SER A 819 -19.16 -27.40 -18.42
N ILE A 820 -18.44 -28.15 -19.24
CA ILE A 820 -17.71 -29.35 -18.82
C ILE A 820 -16.23 -29.00 -18.78
N GLN A 821 -15.56 -29.26 -17.66
CA GLN A 821 -14.13 -29.00 -17.49
C GLN A 821 -13.26 -29.54 -18.65
N PRO A 822 -12.05 -29.02 -18.86
CA PRO A 822 -11.11 -29.62 -19.82
C PRO A 822 -10.77 -31.06 -19.45
N ILE A 823 -11.06 -32.01 -20.35
CA ILE A 823 -10.70 -33.42 -20.19
C ILE A 823 -9.79 -33.83 -21.34
N TYR A 824 -8.51 -34.03 -21.05
CA TYR A 824 -7.52 -34.46 -22.05
C TYR A 824 -7.47 -35.98 -22.23
N ASP A 825 -8.01 -36.75 -21.27
CA ASP A 825 -8.11 -38.20 -21.40
C ASP A 825 -9.32 -38.60 -22.26
N ARG A 826 -9.04 -39.37 -23.32
CA ARG A 826 -10.05 -39.77 -24.30
C ARG A 826 -11.13 -40.67 -23.72
N GLN A 827 -10.80 -41.50 -22.73
CA GLN A 827 -11.76 -42.43 -22.12
C GLN A 827 -12.66 -41.69 -21.13
N ALA A 828 -12.07 -40.85 -20.27
CA ALA A 828 -12.81 -39.99 -19.35
C ALA A 828 -13.78 -39.07 -20.09
N TYR A 829 -13.37 -38.47 -21.22
CA TYR A 829 -14.26 -37.62 -22.01
C TYR A 829 -15.43 -38.40 -22.63
N ARG A 830 -15.18 -39.61 -23.15
CA ARG A 830 -16.25 -40.46 -23.70
C ARG A 830 -17.27 -40.83 -22.64
N GLN A 831 -16.80 -41.12 -21.42
CA GLN A 831 -17.67 -41.40 -20.29
C GLN A 831 -18.49 -40.16 -19.94
N ALA A 832 -17.85 -38.98 -19.83
CA ALA A 832 -18.53 -37.71 -19.60
C ALA A 832 -19.65 -37.42 -20.64
N MET A 833 -19.38 -37.64 -21.93
CA MET A 833 -20.39 -37.47 -22.98
C MET A 833 -21.52 -38.51 -22.92
N HIS A 834 -21.22 -39.73 -22.48
CA HIS A 834 -22.24 -40.75 -22.24
C HIS A 834 -23.14 -40.36 -21.07
N ASP A 835 -22.55 -39.92 -19.96
CA ASP A 835 -23.29 -39.49 -18.76
C ASP A 835 -24.19 -38.29 -19.05
N VAL A 836 -23.71 -37.35 -19.87
CA VAL A 836 -24.52 -36.25 -20.41
C VAL A 836 -25.68 -36.75 -21.27
N ALA A 837 -25.44 -37.71 -22.17
CA ALA A 837 -26.49 -38.23 -23.05
C ALA A 837 -27.57 -39.04 -22.31
N GLU A 838 -27.21 -39.64 -21.17
CA GLU A 838 -28.14 -40.37 -20.30
C GLU A 838 -28.82 -39.45 -19.27
N SER A 839 -28.36 -38.22 -19.09
CA SER A 839 -28.96 -37.23 -18.20
C SER A 839 -30.30 -36.70 -18.76
N ALA A 840 -31.22 -36.28 -17.89
CA ALA A 840 -32.47 -35.64 -18.31
C ALA A 840 -32.29 -34.14 -18.65
N CYS A 841 -31.06 -33.62 -18.58
CA CYS A 841 -30.68 -32.24 -18.79
C CYS A 841 -31.09 -31.75 -20.18
N THR A 842 -31.86 -30.66 -20.24
CA THR A 842 -32.37 -30.10 -21.51
C THR A 842 -31.72 -28.79 -21.91
N ILE A 843 -30.92 -28.20 -21.02
CA ILE A 843 -30.20 -26.95 -21.26
C ILE A 843 -28.93 -27.16 -22.11
N PRO A 844 -28.46 -26.12 -22.84
CA PRO A 844 -27.23 -26.18 -23.64
C PRO A 844 -26.01 -26.68 -22.87
N ILE A 845 -25.15 -27.45 -23.55
CA ILE A 845 -23.91 -28.00 -22.98
C ILE A 845 -22.71 -27.50 -23.78
N MET A 846 -21.74 -26.94 -23.07
CA MET A 846 -20.49 -26.43 -23.61
C MET A 846 -19.31 -27.25 -23.14
N ALA A 847 -18.31 -27.46 -24.01
CA ALA A 847 -17.04 -28.05 -23.61
C ALA A 847 -16.03 -26.94 -23.31
N GLU A 848 -15.28 -27.08 -22.22
CA GLU A 848 -14.15 -26.21 -21.95
C GLU A 848 -12.85 -26.82 -22.49
N ILE A 849 -12.03 -26.00 -23.12
CA ILE A 849 -10.76 -26.42 -23.72
C ILE A 849 -9.69 -25.47 -23.22
N LEU A 850 -8.78 -25.99 -22.40
CA LEU A 850 -7.60 -25.24 -22.01
C LEU A 850 -6.55 -25.36 -23.13
N VAL A 851 -6.22 -24.23 -23.75
CA VAL A 851 -5.33 -24.15 -24.91
C VAL A 851 -3.89 -24.08 -24.44
N LEU A 852 -3.06 -25.05 -24.84
CA LEU A 852 -1.69 -25.21 -24.37
C LEU A 852 -0.72 -24.52 -25.35
N PRO A 853 0.00 -23.46 -24.94
CA PRO A 853 0.91 -22.76 -25.84
C PRO A 853 2.20 -23.57 -26.12
N ASP A 854 2.63 -24.40 -25.17
CA ASP A 854 3.83 -25.23 -25.26
C ASP A 854 3.84 -26.39 -24.23
N ALA A 855 4.85 -27.25 -24.34
CA ALA A 855 5.06 -28.36 -23.40
C ALA A 855 5.42 -27.90 -21.97
N GLU A 856 6.07 -26.73 -21.82
CA GLU A 856 6.44 -26.19 -20.50
C GLU A 856 5.20 -25.82 -19.69
N THR A 857 4.19 -25.24 -20.35
CA THR A 857 2.89 -24.92 -19.75
C THR A 857 2.11 -26.19 -19.43
N ALA A 858 2.19 -27.19 -20.30
CA ALA A 858 1.60 -28.50 -20.04
C ALA A 858 2.25 -29.21 -18.83
N ASP A 859 3.56 -29.06 -18.66
CA ASP A 859 4.29 -29.55 -17.49
C ASP A 859 3.93 -28.76 -16.22
N GLU A 860 3.87 -27.43 -16.28
CA GLU A 860 3.41 -26.58 -15.16
C GLU A 860 2.02 -27.02 -14.70
N LEU A 861 1.07 -27.19 -15.62
CA LEU A 861 -0.28 -27.62 -15.28
C LEU A 861 -0.26 -28.99 -14.60
N ASN A 862 0.54 -29.93 -15.12
CA ASN A 862 0.61 -31.29 -14.58
C ASN A 862 1.35 -31.40 -13.24
N TYR A 863 2.34 -30.52 -12.97
CA TYR A 863 3.17 -30.59 -11.76
C TYR A 863 2.78 -29.56 -10.69
N GLU A 864 2.20 -28.43 -11.06
CA GLU A 864 1.80 -27.34 -10.15
C GLU A 864 0.28 -27.25 -9.92
N LEU A 865 -0.56 -27.90 -10.74
CA LEU A 865 -2.03 -27.79 -10.72
C LEU A 865 -2.75 -29.16 -10.85
N PRO A 866 -2.86 -29.96 -9.77
CA PRO A 866 -3.24 -31.39 -9.84
C PRO A 866 -4.69 -31.69 -10.30
N VAL A 867 -5.55 -30.69 -10.49
CA VAL A 867 -6.92 -30.90 -11.01
C VAL A 867 -6.97 -31.12 -12.52
N LEU A 868 -5.89 -30.83 -13.24
CA LEU A 868 -5.77 -31.06 -14.68
C LEU A 868 -4.67 -32.07 -14.96
N SER A 869 -5.02 -33.20 -15.57
CA SER A 869 -4.06 -34.23 -15.99
C SER A 869 -3.82 -34.13 -17.49
N VAL A 870 -2.62 -33.68 -17.89
CA VAL A 870 -2.20 -33.65 -19.30
C VAL A 870 -1.39 -34.92 -19.62
N PRO A 871 -1.89 -35.83 -20.48
CA PRO A 871 -1.23 -37.10 -20.76
C PRO A 871 0.21 -36.92 -21.27
N GLN A 872 1.14 -37.76 -20.81
CA GLN A 872 2.55 -37.73 -21.22
C GLN A 872 2.73 -37.65 -22.74
N ARG A 873 1.95 -38.45 -23.49
CA ARG A 873 2.00 -38.47 -24.97
C ARG A 873 1.66 -37.13 -25.60
N LEU A 874 0.79 -36.32 -25.00
CA LEU A 874 0.47 -34.99 -25.50
C LEU A 874 1.61 -34.02 -25.19
N ARG A 875 2.19 -34.09 -23.98
CA ARG A 875 3.35 -33.28 -23.59
C ARG A 875 4.57 -33.54 -24.46
N ASP A 876 4.87 -34.80 -24.76
CA ASP A 876 5.98 -35.19 -25.64
C ASP A 876 5.79 -34.61 -27.05
N ARG A 877 4.56 -34.66 -27.59
CA ARG A 877 4.25 -34.12 -28.92
C ARG A 877 4.27 -32.59 -28.97
N LEU A 878 3.87 -31.92 -27.89
CA LEU A 878 4.00 -30.46 -27.77
C LEU A 878 5.47 -30.03 -27.71
N ALA A 879 6.35 -30.86 -27.13
CA ALA A 879 7.78 -30.59 -27.10
C ALA A 879 8.41 -30.69 -28.49
N GLU A 880 7.89 -31.59 -29.34
CA GLU A 880 8.32 -31.75 -30.74
C GLU A 880 7.69 -30.70 -31.67
N ASN A 881 6.41 -30.39 -31.49
CA ASN A 881 5.65 -29.47 -32.32
C ASN A 881 4.60 -28.70 -31.49
N PRO A 882 4.83 -27.41 -31.19
CA PRO A 882 3.88 -26.57 -30.47
C PRO A 882 2.50 -26.43 -31.14
N ASP A 883 2.40 -26.59 -32.46
CA ASP A 883 1.12 -26.49 -33.19
C ASP A 883 0.23 -27.75 -33.04
N GLU A 884 0.73 -28.80 -32.37
CA GLU A 884 -0.03 -30.04 -32.20
C GLU A 884 -1.29 -29.84 -31.34
N ASP A 885 -1.28 -28.91 -30.37
CA ASP A 885 -2.45 -28.60 -29.56
C ASP A 885 -3.61 -28.13 -30.44
N VAL A 886 -3.35 -27.15 -31.31
CA VAL A 886 -4.34 -26.56 -32.23
C VAL A 886 -4.96 -27.65 -33.12
N ALA A 887 -4.13 -28.52 -33.71
CA ALA A 887 -4.61 -29.61 -34.55
C ALA A 887 -5.41 -30.65 -33.75
N GLY A 888 -5.03 -30.92 -32.50
CA GLY A 888 -5.75 -31.77 -31.57
C GLY A 888 -7.14 -31.24 -31.24
N VAL A 889 -7.22 -29.95 -30.88
CA VAL A 889 -8.46 -29.26 -30.54
C VAL A 889 -9.43 -29.25 -31.72
N LEU A 890 -8.98 -28.93 -32.94
CA LEU A 890 -9.86 -28.91 -34.12
C LEU A 890 -10.43 -30.30 -34.45
N ARG A 891 -9.60 -31.36 -34.39
CA ARG A 891 -10.09 -32.74 -34.58
C ARG A 891 -11.10 -33.15 -33.52
N PHE A 892 -10.90 -32.71 -32.28
CA PHE A 892 -11.84 -32.95 -31.20
C PHE A 892 -13.19 -32.29 -31.47
N LEU A 893 -13.18 -31.00 -31.85
CA LEU A 893 -14.40 -30.25 -32.14
C LEU A 893 -15.18 -30.83 -33.33
N GLN A 894 -14.50 -31.23 -34.41
CA GLN A 894 -15.14 -31.92 -35.54
C GLN A 894 -15.90 -33.18 -35.11
N HIS A 895 -15.36 -33.96 -34.17
CA HIS A 895 -15.95 -35.23 -33.75
C HIS A 895 -17.18 -35.04 -32.85
N TRP A 896 -17.26 -33.93 -32.11
CA TRP A 896 -18.27 -33.72 -31.07
C TRP A 896 -19.22 -32.54 -31.31
N ARG A 897 -19.07 -31.83 -32.42
CA ARG A 897 -19.88 -30.65 -32.80
C ARG A 897 -21.39 -30.87 -32.72
N GLN A 898 -21.88 -32.07 -33.02
CA GLN A 898 -23.33 -32.37 -33.00
C GLN A 898 -23.92 -32.54 -31.58
N ARG A 899 -23.07 -32.60 -30.54
CA ARG A 899 -23.48 -32.82 -29.15
C ARG A 899 -23.18 -31.64 -28.23
N LEU A 900 -22.56 -30.58 -28.73
CA LEU A 900 -22.18 -29.41 -27.96
C LEU A 900 -22.79 -28.15 -28.59
N SER A 901 -23.38 -27.30 -27.76
CA SER A 901 -23.90 -25.99 -28.18
C SER A 901 -22.78 -24.96 -28.35
N GLY A 902 -21.61 -25.22 -27.78
CA GLY A 902 -20.49 -24.30 -27.84
C GLY A 902 -19.23 -24.78 -27.14
N VAL A 903 -18.22 -23.93 -27.14
CA VAL A 903 -16.90 -24.18 -26.57
C VAL A 903 -16.45 -22.97 -25.77
N ILE A 904 -15.83 -23.20 -24.62
CA ILE A 904 -15.16 -22.16 -23.82
C ILE A 904 -13.65 -22.43 -23.88
N LEU A 905 -12.91 -21.56 -24.56
CA LEU A 905 -11.45 -21.62 -24.60
C LEU A 905 -10.89 -21.00 -23.33
N LEU A 906 -10.20 -21.78 -22.51
CA LEU A 906 -9.46 -21.28 -21.35
C LEU A 906 -8.03 -20.98 -21.76
N LEU A 907 -7.52 -19.82 -21.36
CA LEU A 907 -6.12 -19.48 -21.55
C LEU A 907 -5.36 -19.74 -20.24
N PRO A 908 -4.19 -20.39 -20.26
CA PRO A 908 -3.37 -20.59 -19.05
C PRO A 908 -2.61 -19.31 -18.66
N ASP A 909 -2.31 -18.45 -19.62
CA ASP A 909 -1.52 -17.23 -19.49
C ASP A 909 -1.88 -16.18 -20.56
N GLU A 910 -1.06 -15.15 -20.73
CA GLU A 910 -1.27 -14.05 -21.67
C GLU A 910 -1.11 -14.42 -23.16
N ARG A 911 -0.62 -15.62 -23.48
CA ARG A 911 -0.32 -16.01 -24.86
C ARG A 911 -1.58 -16.48 -25.56
N THR A 912 -2.04 -15.69 -26.53
CA THR A 912 -3.29 -15.96 -27.28
C THR A 912 -3.09 -16.67 -28.62
N ALA A 913 -1.86 -16.82 -29.12
CA ALA A 913 -1.62 -17.20 -30.52
C ALA A 913 -2.27 -18.55 -30.93
N GLN A 914 -2.22 -19.53 -30.03
CA GLN A 914 -2.79 -20.86 -30.21
C GLN A 914 -4.31 -20.80 -30.11
N ALA A 915 -4.86 -20.01 -29.18
CA ALA A 915 -6.30 -19.79 -29.07
C ALA A 915 -6.86 -19.08 -30.32
N GLU A 916 -6.14 -18.10 -30.86
CA GLU A 916 -6.48 -17.46 -32.14
C GLU A 916 -6.41 -18.44 -33.31
N ALA A 917 -5.43 -19.34 -33.34
CA ALA A 917 -5.33 -20.37 -34.36
C ALA A 917 -6.50 -21.37 -34.29
N VAL A 918 -6.90 -21.77 -33.08
CA VAL A 918 -8.10 -22.58 -32.85
C VAL A 918 -9.34 -21.85 -33.33
N LEU A 919 -9.54 -20.58 -32.95
CA LEU A 919 -10.68 -19.76 -33.37
C LEU A 919 -10.78 -19.66 -34.91
N ARG A 920 -9.67 -19.34 -35.58
CA ARG A 920 -9.60 -19.30 -37.05
C ARG A 920 -9.94 -20.66 -37.67
N GLY A 921 -9.48 -21.75 -37.07
CA GLY A 921 -9.78 -23.11 -37.51
C GLY A 921 -11.28 -23.42 -37.44
N ILE A 922 -11.92 -23.13 -36.29
CA ILE A 922 -13.36 -23.37 -36.08
C ILE A 922 -14.17 -22.57 -37.10
N ARG A 923 -13.94 -21.25 -37.22
CA ARG A 923 -14.71 -20.40 -38.15
C ARG A 923 -14.49 -20.77 -39.61
N LYS A 924 -13.30 -21.23 -39.98
CA LYS A 924 -13.02 -21.74 -41.34
C LYS A 924 -13.78 -23.02 -41.66
N GLU A 925 -14.03 -23.87 -40.67
CA GLU A 925 -14.87 -25.06 -40.84
C GLU A 925 -16.35 -24.73 -40.95
N GLU A 926 -16.84 -23.74 -40.20
CA GLU A 926 -18.23 -23.26 -40.30
C GLU A 926 -18.56 -22.58 -41.62
N ALA A 927 -17.55 -21.93 -42.23
CA ALA A 927 -17.68 -21.31 -43.54
C ALA A 927 -17.60 -22.32 -44.71
N ARG A 928 -17.35 -23.61 -44.43
CA ARG A 928 -17.40 -24.65 -45.47
C ARG A 928 -18.87 -25.10 -45.65
N PRO A 929 -19.38 -25.09 -46.89
CA PRO A 929 -20.77 -25.38 -47.20
C PRO A 929 -21.18 -26.82 -46.89
#